data_AF-A0A5C7T344-F1
#
_entry.id   AF-A0A5C7T344-F1
#
_cell.length_a   1.000
_cell.length_b   1.000
_cell.length_c   1.000
_cell.angle_alpha   90.00
_cell.angle_beta   90.00
_cell.angle_gamma   90.00
#
_symmetry.space_group_name_H-M   'P 1'
#
loop_
_entity.id
_entity.type
_entity.pdbx_description
1 polymer ?
#
loop_
_entity_poly.entity_id
_entity_poly.type
_entity_poly.pdbx_seq_one_letter_code
_entity_poly.pdbx_strand_id
1 'polypeptide(L)'
;MASKKKQNQERRNGNPSNLSPNTENPFIVIAHGPNDLEGHGGSQGPSKELVTVDQAFCTALNETLDITSAILGPTLERYPNLPVGTVLRLREDGIAKSHRPLKLLQAANLQPAGHANIDEMLVGANAAALTKLRALIADGPNGKLKANLSTLLRIEPWSRARRNPEGTLALRERGQAILRPHRFYDREIDIATRAAMYEQLARLNIHTRTITLGMSEVILLPNLDAVSDERLDDLLDHPAVRTLSADQLVGPVATGQPAMVIPPTLHFPAPTAGLPTVAVFDTGVAPGHATLQGWVTSNEVFVLPPDTNFEHGSNVASLVAGGSRLNPNFPDYSCLVHNVTGLKSSTSQISDLMLDLETAVTNRPDIKVWNLSLGSVIPCSDHIFSDFAQKLDELSDRFQVLFVVAAGNHLIDPRRAWPTELAGGEDRISSPADSVRALTVGSVAHADAADTVVRAWEPAPYSRRGMGPVFTPKPDIVHFGGNVHHTGNPEAPWKPGNTSIAVLTAGNEIGHGYGTSYAAPLASAMAAHTWAALQGNAALPPSPHLVKALLIHAAQISSPEFTPVERKYHGSGLPSNVLDVLYDRDDSFTLAFEAHLTPGRMRWRKTPYPVPQALLPGGKFRGEVIITAAYAPPLNGNYGAEYIRANLELNWGFVEDGGFNGRVPWDGEKGSTGLEIQQVEHGGKWSPVKTQRRVFAEGIQGGDAWALQAKMVQRAFELKPDDAMRVAIIVTLRSLDGDPNVHSQGIQALNATNWVRSNLPVQVPVQI
;
A
#
# COMPACT_ATOMS: atom_id res chain seq x y z
N MET A 1 32.90 -23.71 6.52
CA MET A 1 32.19 -22.53 5.97
C MET A 1 30.85 -22.23 6.66
N ALA A 2 30.09 -23.24 7.13
CA ALA A 2 28.84 -23.03 7.88
C ALA A 2 29.02 -22.29 9.23
N SER A 3 30.12 -22.55 9.96
CA SER A 3 30.45 -21.86 11.22
C SER A 3 30.80 -20.36 11.03
N LYS A 4 31.47 -19.99 9.91
CA LYS A 4 31.72 -18.59 9.54
C LYS A 4 30.44 -17.85 9.09
N LYS A 5 29.49 -18.55 8.46
CA LYS A 5 28.16 -18.00 8.17
C LYS A 5 27.34 -17.76 9.45
N LYS A 6 27.42 -18.68 10.43
CA LYS A 6 26.77 -18.53 11.75
C LYS A 6 27.29 -17.32 12.52
N GLN A 7 28.62 -17.14 12.57
CA GLN A 7 29.23 -15.93 13.17
C GLN A 7 28.92 -14.63 12.40
N ASN A 8 28.80 -14.66 11.07
CA ASN A 8 28.42 -13.49 10.30
C ASN A 8 26.92 -13.14 10.39
N GLN A 9 26.07 -14.11 10.73
CA GLN A 9 24.63 -13.90 10.94
C GLN A 9 24.35 -13.41 12.37
N GLU A 10 25.03 -13.97 13.38
CA GLU A 10 25.05 -13.43 14.75
C GLU A 10 25.65 -12.02 14.82
N ARG A 11 26.67 -11.71 14.01
CA ARG A 11 27.20 -10.32 13.88
C ARG A 11 26.28 -9.37 13.11
N ARG A 12 25.32 -9.86 12.32
CA ARG A 12 24.36 -9.03 11.58
C ARG A 12 23.07 -8.76 12.37
N ASN A 13 22.70 -9.65 13.28
CA ASN A 13 21.51 -9.53 14.13
C ASN A 13 21.83 -9.18 15.60
N GLY A 14 23.10 -9.12 15.97
CA GLY A 14 23.52 -8.77 17.32
C GLY A 14 23.43 -7.27 17.55
N ASN A 15 22.48 -6.84 18.37
CA ASN A 15 22.55 -5.57 19.07
C ASN A 15 23.87 -5.55 19.87
N PRO A 16 24.89 -4.76 19.51
CA PRO A 16 26.24 -4.91 20.08
C PRO A 16 26.32 -4.66 21.59
N SER A 17 25.25 -4.11 22.18
CA SER A 17 25.24 -3.47 23.51
C SER A 17 24.00 -3.79 24.38
N ASN A 18 23.11 -4.71 24.00
CA ASN A 18 21.85 -4.99 24.74
C ASN A 18 20.94 -3.75 24.99
N LEU A 19 21.11 -2.68 24.22
CA LEU A 19 20.31 -1.45 24.37
C LEU A 19 18.85 -1.67 23.96
N SER A 20 17.93 -1.17 24.77
CA SER A 20 16.48 -1.21 24.56
C SER A 20 15.91 0.21 24.57
N PRO A 21 14.73 0.45 23.98
CA PRO A 21 14.06 1.74 24.07
C PRO A 21 13.90 2.18 25.52
N ASN A 22 14.17 3.45 25.80
CA ASN A 22 14.08 4.04 27.12
C ASN A 22 12.87 4.99 27.18
N THR A 23 11.96 4.80 28.13
CA THR A 23 10.76 5.64 28.27
C THR A 23 11.08 7.10 28.61
N GLU A 24 12.30 7.39 29.07
CA GLU A 24 12.78 8.76 29.29
C GLU A 24 13.26 9.44 28.00
N ASN A 25 13.36 8.70 26.89
CA ASN A 25 13.83 9.17 25.59
C ASN A 25 12.70 9.13 24.54
N PRO A 26 11.58 9.86 24.71
CA PRO A 26 10.52 9.88 23.71
C PRO A 26 11.02 10.48 22.39
N PHE A 27 10.48 10.00 21.27
CA PHE A 27 10.65 10.70 19.99
C PHE A 27 10.15 12.13 20.12
N ILE A 28 10.82 13.05 19.43
CA ILE A 28 10.52 14.48 19.55
C ILE A 28 9.84 14.97 18.29
N VAL A 29 8.66 15.57 18.46
CA VAL A 29 7.96 16.27 17.40
C VAL A 29 8.53 17.66 17.23
N ILE A 30 8.86 18.01 16.00
CA ILE A 30 9.17 19.37 15.59
C ILE A 30 7.95 19.97 14.90
N ALA A 31 7.44 21.06 15.46
CA ALA A 31 6.27 21.73 14.91
C ALA A 31 6.55 22.34 13.54
N HIS A 32 5.53 22.37 12.70
CA HIS A 32 5.54 23.07 11.42
C HIS A 32 5.71 24.58 11.65
N GLY A 33 6.65 25.21 10.94
CA GLY A 33 6.85 26.66 10.95
C GLY A 33 6.57 27.26 9.58
N PRO A 34 5.87 28.43 9.47
CA PRO A 34 5.64 29.09 8.19
C PRO A 34 6.92 29.41 7.40
N ASN A 35 8.03 29.64 8.11
CA ASN A 35 9.35 29.93 7.53
C ASN A 35 10.04 28.68 6.95
N ASP A 36 9.48 27.47 7.12
CA ASP A 36 10.03 26.25 6.54
C ASP A 36 9.78 26.15 5.02
N LEU A 37 8.89 27.00 4.48
CA LEU A 37 8.49 26.94 3.08
C LEU A 37 9.25 27.97 2.24
N GLU A 38 9.98 27.47 1.24
CA GLU A 38 10.71 28.28 0.27
C GLU A 38 10.09 28.14 -1.12
N GLY A 39 9.97 29.25 -1.85
CA GLY A 39 9.50 29.23 -3.25
C GLY A 39 10.48 28.51 -4.16
N HIS A 40 9.97 27.65 -5.05
CA HIS A 40 10.79 26.97 -6.06
C HIS A 40 10.10 27.06 -7.43
N GLY A 41 10.81 27.61 -8.41
CA GLY A 41 10.32 27.70 -9.78
C GLY A 41 10.26 26.33 -10.44
N GLY A 42 9.08 25.91 -10.91
CA GLY A 42 8.95 24.72 -11.74
C GLY A 42 9.44 25.00 -13.16
N SER A 43 10.56 24.42 -13.57
CA SER A 43 10.98 24.43 -14.98
C SER A 43 10.34 23.25 -15.71
N GLN A 44 9.48 23.52 -16.70
CA GLN A 44 9.15 22.53 -17.72
C GLN A 44 10.27 22.58 -18.77
N GLY A 45 11.07 21.52 -18.83
CA GLY A 45 12.06 21.36 -19.91
C GLY A 45 11.39 21.29 -21.29
N PRO A 46 12.10 21.64 -22.37
CA PRO A 46 11.55 21.62 -23.73
C PRO A 46 11.15 20.19 -24.16
N SER A 47 10.07 20.08 -24.94
CA SER A 47 9.61 18.81 -25.50
C SER A 47 10.66 18.23 -26.47
N LYS A 48 11.26 17.10 -26.10
CA LYS A 48 12.27 16.38 -26.88
C LYS A 48 11.61 15.38 -27.85
N GLU A 49 12.12 15.30 -29.07
CA GLU A 49 11.80 14.22 -30.02
C GLU A 49 12.55 12.94 -29.60
N LEU A 50 11.80 11.85 -29.36
CA LEU A 50 12.34 10.60 -28.83
C LEU A 50 12.85 9.67 -29.93
N VAL A 51 12.15 9.65 -31.06
CA VAL A 51 12.49 8.91 -32.29
C VAL A 51 12.19 9.79 -33.49
N THR A 52 12.92 9.58 -34.58
CA THR A 52 12.71 10.31 -35.84
C THR A 52 11.28 10.10 -36.36
N VAL A 53 10.54 11.18 -36.52
CA VAL A 53 9.20 11.17 -37.13
C VAL A 53 9.31 11.43 -38.63
N ASP A 54 9.61 10.37 -39.40
CA ASP A 54 9.68 10.38 -40.86
C ASP A 54 8.42 9.80 -41.53
N GLN A 55 8.43 9.73 -42.86
CA GLN A 55 7.29 9.22 -43.62
C GLN A 55 7.00 7.74 -43.31
N ALA A 56 8.03 6.92 -43.07
CA ALA A 56 7.86 5.50 -42.76
C ALA A 56 7.20 5.30 -41.39
N PHE A 57 7.64 6.06 -40.38
CA PHE A 57 7.00 6.12 -39.08
C PHE A 57 5.52 6.50 -39.19
N CYS A 58 5.21 7.55 -39.95
CA CYS A 58 3.85 8.06 -40.07
C CYS A 58 2.94 7.08 -40.82
N THR A 59 3.46 6.40 -41.85
CA THR A 59 2.73 5.32 -42.55
C THR A 59 2.42 4.17 -41.59
N ALA A 60 3.41 3.65 -40.87
CA ALA A 60 3.21 2.56 -39.92
C ALA A 60 2.23 2.92 -38.78
N LEU A 61 2.31 4.13 -38.24
CA LEU A 61 1.38 4.56 -37.20
C LEU A 61 -0.06 4.71 -37.74
N ASN A 62 -0.22 5.25 -38.96
CA ASN A 62 -1.53 5.32 -39.62
C ASN A 62 -2.11 3.95 -39.97
N GLU A 63 -1.30 2.95 -40.32
CA GLU A 63 -1.78 1.57 -40.50
C GLU A 63 -2.42 1.03 -39.22
N THR A 64 -1.82 1.29 -38.05
CA THR A 64 -2.42 0.88 -36.77
C THR A 64 -3.71 1.65 -36.45
N LEU A 65 -3.79 2.93 -36.82
CA LEU A 65 -5.00 3.74 -36.68
C LEU A 65 -6.12 3.26 -37.61
N ASP A 66 -5.79 2.82 -38.82
CA ASP A 66 -6.77 2.32 -39.80
C ASP A 66 -7.39 1.01 -39.36
N ILE A 67 -6.57 0.07 -38.88
CA ILE A 67 -7.04 -1.18 -38.27
C ILE A 67 -7.94 -0.86 -37.07
N THR A 68 -7.50 0.05 -36.19
CA THR A 68 -8.29 0.48 -35.03
C THR A 68 -9.62 1.08 -35.44
N SER A 69 -9.64 1.97 -36.43
CA SER A 69 -10.85 2.64 -36.92
C SER A 69 -11.83 1.66 -37.54
N ALA A 70 -11.33 0.65 -38.28
CA ALA A 70 -12.16 -0.41 -38.84
C ALA A 70 -12.83 -1.26 -37.75
N ILE A 71 -12.10 -1.61 -36.69
CA ILE A 71 -12.63 -2.37 -35.54
C ILE A 71 -13.68 -1.55 -34.77
N LEU A 72 -13.44 -0.25 -34.57
CA LEU A 72 -14.35 0.63 -33.82
C LEU A 72 -15.55 1.12 -34.65
N GLY A 73 -15.52 0.98 -35.98
CA GLY A 73 -16.53 1.47 -36.92
C GLY A 73 -17.98 1.16 -36.54
N PRO A 74 -18.35 -0.12 -36.30
CA PRO A 74 -19.72 -0.48 -35.92
C PRO A 74 -20.19 0.20 -34.63
N THR A 75 -19.29 0.38 -33.67
CA THR A 75 -19.59 1.08 -32.40
C THR A 75 -19.78 2.58 -32.63
N LEU A 76 -18.93 3.19 -33.46
CA LEU A 76 -19.00 4.62 -33.80
C LEU A 76 -20.26 4.96 -34.60
N GLU A 77 -20.72 4.07 -35.47
CA GLU A 77 -21.99 4.23 -36.21
C GLU A 77 -23.19 4.10 -35.29
N ARG A 78 -23.15 3.14 -34.35
CA ARG A 78 -24.23 2.90 -33.40
C ARG A 78 -24.34 4.00 -32.33
N TYR A 79 -23.21 4.58 -31.92
CA TYR A 79 -23.13 5.58 -30.85
C TYR A 79 -22.38 6.84 -31.32
N PRO A 80 -22.90 7.60 -32.30
CA PRO A 80 -22.16 8.69 -32.95
C PRO A 80 -21.84 9.86 -32.01
N ASN A 81 -22.58 10.00 -30.92
CA ASN A 81 -22.43 11.08 -29.95
C ASN A 81 -21.58 10.69 -28.73
N LEU A 82 -21.16 9.43 -28.62
CA LEU A 82 -20.34 8.96 -27.50
C LEU A 82 -18.90 8.76 -27.95
N PRO A 83 -17.92 9.18 -27.14
CA PRO A 83 -16.54 8.80 -27.38
C PRO A 83 -16.35 7.29 -27.18
N VAL A 84 -15.61 6.66 -28.08
CA VAL A 84 -15.24 5.25 -27.99
C VAL A 84 -13.81 5.12 -27.49
N GLY A 85 -13.59 4.22 -26.54
CA GLY A 85 -12.26 3.97 -25.95
C GLY A 85 -11.21 3.55 -26.98
N THR A 86 -10.09 4.26 -26.99
CA THR A 86 -8.92 4.04 -27.86
C THR A 86 -7.66 4.09 -27.01
N VAL A 87 -6.67 3.25 -27.33
CA VAL A 87 -5.38 3.18 -26.63
C VAL A 87 -4.32 3.84 -27.48
N LEU A 88 -3.61 4.81 -26.89
CA LEU A 88 -2.36 5.34 -27.42
C LEU A 88 -1.23 4.64 -26.66
N ARG A 89 -0.59 3.66 -27.30
CA ARG A 89 0.52 2.95 -26.68
C ARG A 89 1.78 3.79 -26.77
N LEU A 90 2.36 4.09 -25.62
CA LEU A 90 3.54 4.93 -25.46
C LEU A 90 4.82 4.09 -25.55
N ARG A 91 5.90 4.70 -26.02
CA ARG A 91 7.25 4.15 -25.92
C ARG A 91 7.77 4.28 -24.49
N GLU A 92 8.75 3.47 -24.11
CA GLU A 92 9.35 3.47 -22.77
C GLU A 92 9.80 4.87 -22.32
N ASP A 93 10.51 5.61 -23.19
CA ASP A 93 10.93 6.99 -22.93
C ASP A 93 9.77 8.01 -22.95
N GLY A 94 8.64 7.65 -23.57
CA GLY A 94 7.44 8.48 -23.72
C GLY A 94 6.46 8.40 -22.55
N ILE A 95 6.66 7.49 -21.60
CA ILE A 95 5.81 7.30 -20.41
C ILE A 95 5.88 8.53 -19.48
N ALA A 96 7.02 9.22 -19.44
CA ALA A 96 7.23 10.31 -18.50
C ALA A 96 6.27 11.49 -18.71
N LYS A 97 5.85 12.14 -17.61
CA LYS A 97 4.88 13.27 -17.64
C LYS A 97 5.27 14.37 -18.63
N SER A 98 6.56 14.70 -18.73
CA SER A 98 7.09 15.74 -19.63
C SER A 98 6.96 15.41 -21.11
N HIS A 99 6.82 14.13 -21.46
CA HIS A 99 6.78 13.65 -22.84
C HIS A 99 5.37 13.31 -23.33
N ARG A 100 4.35 13.33 -22.46
CA ARG A 100 2.99 12.96 -22.86
C ARG A 100 2.48 13.76 -24.07
N PRO A 101 1.75 13.13 -24.99
CA PRO A 101 1.33 13.74 -26.25
C PRO A 101 0.12 14.70 -26.09
N LEU A 102 0.11 15.55 -25.06
CA LEU A 102 -1.04 16.37 -24.70
C LEU A 102 -1.45 17.36 -25.79
N LYS A 103 -0.47 17.91 -26.51
CA LYS A 103 -0.74 18.84 -27.63
C LYS A 103 -1.36 18.09 -28.81
N LEU A 104 -0.95 16.84 -29.04
CA LEU A 104 -1.57 15.98 -30.04
C LEU A 104 -3.02 15.65 -29.69
N LEU A 105 -3.31 15.32 -28.43
CA LEU A 105 -4.70 15.07 -27.99
C LEU A 105 -5.60 16.26 -28.23
N GLN A 106 -5.14 17.46 -27.84
CA GLN A 106 -5.88 18.69 -28.05
C GLN A 106 -6.11 18.97 -29.55
N ALA A 107 -5.07 18.82 -30.39
CA ALA A 107 -5.17 19.06 -31.82
C ALA A 107 -6.11 18.08 -32.53
N ALA A 108 -6.10 16.80 -32.10
CA ALA A 108 -6.97 15.77 -32.63
C ALA A 108 -8.39 15.77 -32.02
N ASN A 109 -8.63 16.56 -30.97
CA ASN A 109 -9.85 16.55 -30.16
C ASN A 109 -10.14 15.18 -29.50
N LEU A 110 -9.07 14.49 -29.07
CA LEU A 110 -9.16 13.24 -28.31
C LEU A 110 -9.41 13.55 -26.84
N GLN A 111 -10.34 12.83 -26.22
CA GLN A 111 -10.75 13.03 -24.84
C GLN A 111 -9.87 12.21 -23.90
N PRO A 112 -9.03 12.79 -23.04
CA PRO A 112 -8.19 12.00 -22.14
C PRO A 112 -9.04 11.18 -21.16
N ALA A 113 -8.71 9.89 -20.98
CA ALA A 113 -9.47 8.93 -20.17
C ALA A 113 -8.61 8.11 -19.17
N GLY A 114 -7.40 8.60 -18.84
CA GLY A 114 -6.49 7.94 -17.91
C GLY A 114 -5.54 6.93 -18.56
N HIS A 115 -5.20 5.86 -17.85
CA HIS A 115 -4.32 4.78 -18.33
C HIS A 115 -4.90 3.41 -17.97
N ALA A 116 -4.61 2.40 -18.78
CA ALA A 116 -4.84 0.99 -18.45
C ALA A 116 -3.57 0.40 -17.80
N ASN A 117 -2.53 0.23 -18.61
CA ASN A 117 -1.17 -0.10 -18.19
C ASN A 117 -0.29 1.16 -18.19
N ILE A 118 0.94 1.06 -17.65
CA ILE A 118 1.85 2.21 -17.54
C ILE A 118 2.22 2.82 -18.90
N ASP A 119 2.24 2.01 -19.96
CA ASP A 119 2.51 2.39 -21.36
C ASP A 119 1.23 2.55 -22.19
N GLU A 120 0.04 2.37 -21.63
CA GLU A 120 -1.23 2.42 -22.36
C GLU A 120 -2.08 3.61 -21.91
N MET A 121 -1.93 4.74 -22.61
CA MET A 121 -2.75 5.93 -22.38
C MET A 121 -4.13 5.77 -23.03
N LEU A 122 -5.20 5.91 -22.25
CA LEU A 122 -6.57 5.80 -22.72
C LEU A 122 -7.11 7.15 -23.15
N VAL A 123 -7.77 7.17 -24.31
CA VAL A 123 -8.46 8.34 -24.85
C VAL A 123 -9.83 7.93 -25.43
N GLY A 124 -10.77 8.86 -25.41
CA GLY A 124 -12.05 8.77 -26.11
C GLY A 124 -11.95 9.42 -27.48
N ALA A 125 -12.40 8.72 -28.50
CA ALA A 125 -12.42 9.21 -29.87
C ALA A 125 -13.80 9.04 -30.51
N ASN A 126 -14.20 10.01 -31.31
CA ASN A 126 -15.30 9.87 -32.26
C ASN A 126 -14.75 9.81 -33.70
N ALA A 127 -15.61 9.56 -34.69
CA ALA A 127 -15.18 9.43 -36.09
C ALA A 127 -14.37 10.66 -36.57
N ALA A 128 -14.82 11.87 -36.22
CA ALA A 128 -14.12 13.10 -36.59
C ALA A 128 -12.74 13.23 -35.94
N ALA A 129 -12.58 12.82 -34.68
CA ALA A 129 -11.30 12.84 -33.98
C ALA A 129 -10.29 11.86 -34.60
N LEU A 130 -10.74 10.66 -35.00
CA LEU A 130 -9.90 9.68 -35.70
C LEU A 130 -9.45 10.20 -37.07
N THR A 131 -10.34 10.83 -37.84
CA THR A 131 -9.97 11.47 -39.12
C THR A 131 -8.95 12.59 -38.93
N LYS A 132 -9.13 13.45 -37.91
CA LYS A 132 -8.16 14.50 -37.58
C LYS A 132 -6.81 13.92 -37.15
N LEU A 133 -6.81 12.89 -36.32
CA LEU A 133 -5.59 12.22 -35.87
C LEU A 133 -4.81 11.66 -37.08
N ARG A 134 -5.50 11.00 -38.03
CA ARG A 134 -4.89 10.49 -39.26
C ARG A 134 -4.19 11.58 -40.06
N ALA A 135 -4.85 12.73 -40.22
CA ALA A 135 -4.28 13.88 -40.92
C ALA A 135 -3.05 14.45 -40.20
N LEU A 136 -3.10 14.57 -38.87
CA LEU A 136 -1.98 15.05 -38.05
C LEU A 136 -0.76 14.10 -38.08
N ILE A 137 -1.00 12.79 -38.12
CA ILE A 137 0.06 11.79 -38.29
C ILE A 137 0.67 11.91 -39.69
N ALA A 138 -0.14 12.05 -40.74
CA ALA A 138 0.35 12.20 -42.11
C ALA A 138 1.19 13.49 -42.30
N ASP A 139 0.83 14.59 -41.63
CA ASP A 139 1.61 15.83 -41.60
C ASP A 139 2.85 15.76 -40.69
N GLY A 140 2.98 14.70 -39.87
CA GLY A 140 4.03 14.51 -38.87
C GLY A 140 5.46 14.89 -39.31
N PRO A 141 5.94 14.48 -40.50
CA PRO A 141 7.31 14.78 -40.95
C PRO A 141 7.59 16.28 -41.14
N ASN A 142 6.56 17.11 -41.27
CA ASN A 142 6.66 18.57 -41.42
C ASN A 142 5.93 19.35 -40.29
N GLY A 143 5.20 18.64 -39.43
CA GLY A 143 4.30 19.22 -38.44
C GLY A 143 5.00 19.68 -37.15
N LYS A 144 4.34 20.58 -36.42
CA LYS A 144 4.81 21.11 -35.12
C LYS A 144 4.67 20.12 -33.95
N LEU A 145 4.13 18.92 -34.21
CA LEU A 145 3.80 17.90 -33.21
C LEU A 145 4.78 16.72 -33.18
N LYS A 146 5.92 16.77 -33.89
CA LYS A 146 6.92 15.68 -33.94
C LYS A 146 7.26 15.10 -32.57
N ALA A 147 7.59 15.95 -31.60
CA ALA A 147 7.91 15.48 -30.25
C ALA A 147 6.75 14.69 -29.60
N ASN A 148 5.49 15.07 -29.85
CA ASN A 148 4.33 14.34 -29.33
C ASN A 148 4.12 13.02 -30.10
N LEU A 149 4.21 13.04 -31.44
CA LEU A 149 4.08 11.85 -32.28
C LEU A 149 5.16 10.81 -31.95
N SER A 150 6.40 11.26 -31.74
CA SER A 150 7.55 10.41 -31.41
C SER A 150 7.37 9.61 -30.11
N THR A 151 6.39 9.96 -29.27
CA THR A 151 6.09 9.21 -28.04
C THR A 151 5.24 7.98 -28.29
N LEU A 152 4.57 7.90 -29.44
CA LEU A 152 3.64 6.83 -29.77
C LEU A 152 4.39 5.64 -30.40
N LEU A 153 4.02 4.45 -29.94
CA LEU A 153 4.42 3.17 -30.52
C LEU A 153 3.37 2.67 -31.51
N ARG A 154 2.09 2.67 -31.10
CA ARG A 154 0.95 2.22 -31.91
C ARG A 154 -0.37 2.77 -31.35
N ILE A 155 -1.42 2.70 -32.15
CA ILE A 155 -2.80 3.02 -31.77
C ILE A 155 -3.61 1.73 -31.81
N GLU A 156 -4.38 1.46 -30.76
CA GLU A 156 -5.14 0.20 -30.62
C GLU A 156 -6.59 0.47 -30.16
N PRO A 157 -7.55 -0.38 -30.51
CA PRO A 157 -8.92 -0.27 -30.01
C PRO A 157 -9.00 -0.71 -28.53
N TRP A 158 -9.87 -0.06 -27.75
CA TRP A 158 -10.33 -0.65 -26.49
C TRP A 158 -11.38 -1.72 -26.78
N SER A 159 -10.90 -2.91 -27.13
CA SER A 159 -11.71 -4.02 -27.63
C SER A 159 -12.55 -4.69 -26.55
N ARG A 160 -13.50 -5.54 -26.98
CA ARG A 160 -14.32 -6.37 -26.09
C ARG A 160 -13.49 -7.22 -25.13
N ALA A 161 -12.38 -7.80 -25.61
CA ALA A 161 -11.47 -8.59 -24.77
C ALA A 161 -10.80 -7.75 -23.66
N ARG A 162 -10.61 -6.44 -23.89
CA ARG A 162 -10.10 -5.52 -22.85
C ARG A 162 -11.20 -5.09 -21.87
N ARG A 163 -12.46 -5.03 -22.32
CA ARG A 163 -13.62 -4.74 -21.47
C ARG A 163 -13.98 -5.91 -20.56
N ASN A 164 -13.88 -7.15 -21.03
CA ASN A 164 -14.13 -8.35 -20.24
C ASN A 164 -12.98 -9.36 -20.43
N PRO A 165 -11.87 -9.18 -19.68
CA PRO A 165 -10.68 -10.02 -19.84
C PRO A 165 -10.88 -11.46 -19.35
N GLU A 166 -11.79 -11.68 -18.40
CA GLU A 166 -12.09 -13.01 -17.84
C GLU A 166 -13.08 -13.80 -18.71
N GLY A 167 -13.72 -13.13 -19.67
CA GLY A 167 -14.70 -13.70 -20.56
C GLY A 167 -16.10 -13.77 -19.95
N THR A 168 -17.11 -13.96 -20.82
CA THR A 168 -18.52 -13.97 -20.40
C THR A 168 -18.84 -15.11 -19.43
N LEU A 169 -18.16 -16.26 -19.57
CA LEU A 169 -18.39 -17.42 -18.70
C LEU A 169 -18.11 -17.10 -17.21
N ALA A 170 -17.03 -16.36 -16.92
CA ALA A 170 -16.71 -15.96 -15.55
C ALA A 170 -17.80 -15.08 -14.93
N LEU A 171 -18.40 -14.18 -15.71
CA LEU A 171 -19.54 -13.36 -15.28
C LEU A 171 -20.75 -14.22 -14.94
N ARG A 172 -21.00 -15.29 -15.71
CA ARG A 172 -22.11 -16.23 -15.51
C ARG A 172 -21.92 -17.05 -14.25
N GLU A 173 -20.75 -17.68 -14.12
CA GLU A 173 -20.43 -18.54 -12.98
C GLU A 173 -20.47 -17.75 -11.66
N ARG A 174 -20.13 -16.46 -11.71
CA ARG A 174 -20.20 -15.61 -10.52
C ARG A 174 -21.60 -15.09 -10.21
N GLY A 175 -22.44 -14.88 -11.22
CA GLY A 175 -23.78 -14.28 -11.08
C GLY A 175 -23.77 -12.80 -10.66
N GLN A 176 -22.61 -12.21 -10.38
CA GLN A 176 -22.43 -10.83 -9.92
C GLN A 176 -21.16 -10.25 -10.55
N ALA A 177 -21.22 -9.00 -10.98
CA ALA A 177 -20.10 -8.32 -11.61
C ALA A 177 -19.96 -6.87 -11.17
N ILE A 178 -18.75 -6.37 -11.34
CA ILE A 178 -18.40 -4.98 -11.13
C ILE A 178 -18.15 -4.33 -12.50
N LEU A 179 -18.96 -3.32 -12.82
CA LEU A 179 -18.82 -2.50 -14.01
C LEU A 179 -18.08 -1.21 -13.66
N ARG A 180 -17.00 -0.92 -14.38
CA ARG A 180 -16.29 0.36 -14.33
C ARG A 180 -16.61 1.16 -15.60
N PRO A 181 -17.13 2.38 -15.49
CA PRO A 181 -17.33 3.24 -16.65
C PRO A 181 -16.01 3.84 -17.15
N HIS A 182 -15.99 4.27 -18.41
CA HIS A 182 -15.02 5.24 -18.89
C HIS A 182 -15.25 6.56 -18.17
N ARG A 183 -14.15 7.22 -17.78
CA ARG A 183 -14.19 8.57 -17.23
C ARG A 183 -13.35 9.50 -18.07
N PHE A 184 -13.96 10.57 -18.57
CA PHE A 184 -13.29 11.55 -19.41
C PHE A 184 -12.96 12.82 -18.62
N TYR A 185 -11.88 13.49 -19.03
CA TYR A 185 -11.49 14.75 -18.39
C TYR A 185 -12.46 15.90 -18.69
N ASP A 186 -13.20 15.81 -19.79
CA ASP A 186 -14.26 16.74 -20.13
C ASP A 186 -15.54 16.40 -19.35
N ARG A 187 -16.00 17.34 -18.52
CA ARG A 187 -17.13 17.15 -17.60
C ARG A 187 -18.45 16.88 -18.33
N GLU A 188 -18.71 17.53 -19.46
CA GLU A 188 -19.97 17.37 -20.18
C GLU A 188 -20.03 15.99 -20.85
N ILE A 189 -18.92 15.58 -21.46
CA ILE A 189 -18.77 14.26 -22.07
C ILE A 189 -18.85 13.15 -21.02
N ASP A 190 -18.26 13.35 -19.85
CA ASP A 190 -18.32 12.40 -18.73
C ASP A 190 -19.76 12.19 -18.24
N ILE A 191 -20.50 13.30 -18.03
CA ILE A 191 -21.91 13.27 -17.64
C ILE A 191 -22.76 12.56 -18.71
N ALA A 192 -22.58 12.90 -19.99
CA ALA A 192 -23.33 12.30 -21.09
C ALA A 192 -23.04 10.80 -21.24
N THR A 193 -21.77 10.40 -21.17
CA THR A 193 -21.35 8.99 -21.23
C THR A 193 -21.95 8.19 -20.07
N ARG A 194 -21.91 8.75 -18.86
CA ARG A 194 -22.48 8.10 -17.68
C ARG A 194 -24.00 7.97 -17.76
N ALA A 195 -24.70 9.02 -18.21
CA ALA A 195 -26.14 8.97 -18.42
C ALA A 195 -26.54 7.87 -19.42
N ALA A 196 -25.85 7.79 -20.57
CA ALA A 196 -26.09 6.76 -21.57
C ALA A 196 -25.88 5.34 -21.03
N MET A 197 -24.87 5.12 -20.19
CA MET A 197 -24.65 3.83 -19.53
C MET A 197 -25.83 3.43 -18.61
N TYR A 198 -26.32 4.35 -17.77
CA TYR A 198 -27.46 4.05 -16.89
C TYR A 198 -28.74 3.83 -17.68
N GLU A 199 -28.96 4.57 -18.77
CA GLU A 199 -30.06 4.32 -19.71
C GLU A 199 -29.97 2.92 -20.33
N GLN A 200 -28.77 2.50 -20.74
CA GLN A 200 -28.54 1.16 -21.28
C GLN A 200 -28.81 0.08 -20.23
N LEU A 201 -28.32 0.23 -19.00
CA LEU A 201 -28.58 -0.72 -17.91
C LEU A 201 -30.07 -0.83 -17.59
N ALA A 202 -30.79 0.30 -17.57
CA ALA A 202 -32.24 0.34 -17.38
C ALA A 202 -33.01 -0.32 -18.53
N ARG A 203 -32.64 -0.03 -19.79
CA ARG A 203 -33.24 -0.67 -20.98
C ARG A 203 -33.02 -2.18 -20.98
N LEU A 204 -31.86 -2.62 -20.51
CA LEU A 204 -31.52 -4.01 -20.34
C LEU A 204 -32.14 -4.59 -19.06
N ASN A 205 -32.96 -3.89 -18.28
CA ASN A 205 -33.56 -4.37 -17.03
C ASN A 205 -32.53 -5.03 -16.08
N ILE A 206 -31.36 -4.41 -15.94
CA ILE A 206 -30.30 -4.84 -15.02
C ILE A 206 -30.36 -3.94 -13.79
N HIS A 207 -30.53 -4.53 -12.62
CA HIS A 207 -30.46 -3.80 -11.35
C HIS A 207 -29.03 -3.36 -11.08
N THR A 208 -28.87 -2.24 -10.37
CA THR A 208 -27.55 -1.67 -10.12
C THR A 208 -27.43 -1.12 -8.71
N ARG A 209 -26.22 -1.15 -8.17
CA ARG A 209 -25.84 -0.39 -6.96
C ARG A 209 -24.51 0.30 -7.22
N THR A 210 -24.41 1.58 -6.91
CA THR A 210 -23.16 2.33 -7.08
C THR A 210 -22.32 2.20 -5.80
N ILE A 211 -21.04 1.89 -5.96
CA ILE A 211 -20.06 1.83 -4.87
C ILE A 211 -19.02 2.93 -5.10
N THR A 212 -18.90 3.83 -4.12
CA THR A 212 -17.91 4.91 -4.15
C THR A 212 -16.55 4.41 -3.68
N LEU A 213 -15.53 4.69 -4.49
CA LEU A 213 -14.12 4.36 -4.32
C LEU A 213 -13.27 5.65 -4.35
N GLY A 214 -13.65 6.62 -3.53
CA GLY A 214 -13.03 7.93 -3.41
C GLY A 214 -13.40 8.83 -4.57
N MET A 215 -12.41 9.24 -5.37
CA MET A 215 -12.66 10.00 -6.59
C MET A 215 -13.22 9.14 -7.72
N SER A 216 -13.27 7.82 -7.59
CA SER A 216 -13.87 6.89 -8.57
C SER A 216 -15.14 6.24 -8.05
N GLU A 217 -15.92 5.67 -8.96
CA GLU A 217 -17.07 4.82 -8.65
C GLU A 217 -17.06 3.58 -9.52
N VAL A 218 -17.65 2.51 -9.00
CA VAL A 218 -17.98 1.30 -9.75
C VAL A 218 -19.46 0.97 -9.56
N ILE A 219 -20.02 0.22 -10.50
CA ILE A 219 -21.43 -0.17 -10.49
C ILE A 219 -21.48 -1.68 -10.31
N LEU A 220 -22.05 -2.10 -9.19
CA LEU A 220 -22.37 -3.48 -8.92
C LEU A 220 -23.60 -3.90 -9.74
N LEU A 221 -23.46 -4.96 -10.52
CA LEU A 221 -24.51 -5.63 -11.29
C LEU A 221 -24.81 -7.00 -10.65
N PRO A 222 -25.83 -7.11 -9.78
CA PRO A 222 -26.27 -8.40 -9.24
C PRO A 222 -27.09 -9.21 -10.24
N ASN A 223 -27.23 -10.51 -10.00
CA ASN A 223 -28.10 -11.44 -10.72
C ASN A 223 -27.83 -11.47 -12.25
N LEU A 224 -26.57 -11.37 -12.65
CA LEU A 224 -26.16 -11.45 -14.05
C LEU A 224 -26.36 -12.84 -14.65
N ASP A 225 -26.44 -13.89 -13.84
CA ASP A 225 -26.82 -15.24 -14.27
C ASP A 225 -28.20 -15.28 -14.95
N ALA A 226 -29.11 -14.38 -14.60
CA ALA A 226 -30.45 -14.29 -15.18
C ALA A 226 -30.56 -13.41 -16.45
N VAL A 227 -29.48 -12.75 -16.88
CA VAL A 227 -29.47 -11.88 -18.09
C VAL A 227 -29.25 -12.74 -19.34
N SER A 228 -29.80 -12.45 -20.53
CA SER A 228 -29.49 -13.26 -21.73
C SER A 228 -28.10 -12.92 -22.30
N ASP A 229 -27.48 -13.82 -23.08
CA ASP A 229 -26.16 -13.56 -23.68
C ASP A 229 -26.23 -12.36 -24.64
N GLU A 230 -27.32 -12.19 -25.38
CA GLU A 230 -27.51 -11.05 -26.27
C GLU A 230 -27.55 -9.73 -25.50
N ARG A 231 -28.22 -9.70 -24.33
CA ARG A 231 -28.27 -8.50 -23.46
C ARG A 231 -26.91 -8.18 -22.85
N LEU A 232 -26.15 -9.21 -22.49
CA LEU A 232 -24.81 -9.05 -21.94
C LEU A 232 -23.79 -8.60 -22.98
N ASP A 233 -23.88 -9.14 -24.20
CA ASP A 233 -23.09 -8.71 -25.36
C ASP A 233 -23.40 -7.25 -25.69
N ASP A 234 -24.68 -6.88 -25.67
CA ASP A 234 -25.11 -5.51 -25.92
C ASP A 234 -24.64 -4.51 -24.84
N LEU A 235 -24.46 -4.96 -23.60
CA LEU A 235 -23.81 -4.17 -22.55
C LEU A 235 -22.31 -4.03 -22.81
N LEU A 236 -21.63 -5.13 -23.14
CA LEU A 236 -20.17 -5.16 -23.38
C LEU A 236 -19.75 -4.34 -24.61
N ASP A 237 -20.64 -4.18 -25.60
CA ASP A 237 -20.40 -3.37 -26.79
C ASP A 237 -20.61 -1.87 -26.55
N HIS A 238 -21.21 -1.48 -25.42
CA HIS A 238 -21.52 -0.08 -25.12
C HIS A 238 -20.24 0.75 -24.86
N PRO A 239 -20.04 1.92 -25.51
CA PRO A 239 -18.82 2.72 -25.41
C PRO A 239 -18.46 3.19 -24.00
N ALA A 240 -19.46 3.37 -23.15
CA ALA A 240 -19.26 3.79 -21.76
C ALA A 240 -18.62 2.70 -20.89
N VAL A 241 -18.67 1.42 -21.28
CA VAL A 241 -18.09 0.34 -20.49
C VAL A 241 -16.59 0.33 -20.69
N ARG A 242 -15.86 0.63 -19.60
CA ARG A 242 -14.41 0.48 -19.56
C ARG A 242 -14.05 -0.96 -19.22
N THR A 243 -14.59 -1.48 -18.13
CA THR A 243 -14.47 -2.90 -17.77
C THR A 243 -15.77 -3.43 -17.18
N LEU A 244 -16.02 -4.72 -17.40
CA LEU A 244 -17.02 -5.51 -16.70
C LEU A 244 -16.32 -6.79 -16.26
N SER A 245 -16.08 -6.92 -14.96
CA SER A 245 -15.34 -8.03 -14.36
C SER A 245 -16.24 -8.80 -13.42
N ALA A 246 -16.07 -10.12 -13.35
CA ALA A 246 -16.78 -10.90 -12.35
C ALA A 246 -16.39 -10.37 -10.96
N ASP A 247 -17.35 -10.31 -10.04
CA ASP A 247 -17.03 -9.93 -8.67
C ASP A 247 -15.93 -10.85 -8.14
N GLN A 248 -15.00 -10.38 -7.31
CA GLN A 248 -13.91 -11.23 -6.81
C GLN A 248 -14.33 -11.95 -5.53
N LEU A 249 -13.79 -13.15 -5.28
CA LEU A 249 -13.96 -13.84 -4.00
C LEU A 249 -12.79 -13.55 -3.09
N VAL A 250 -13.09 -13.31 -1.83
CA VAL A 250 -12.13 -13.32 -0.74
C VAL A 250 -12.64 -14.22 0.38
N GLY A 251 -11.74 -14.76 1.18
CA GLY A 251 -12.11 -15.57 2.34
C GLY A 251 -11.13 -15.35 3.49
N PRO A 252 -11.35 -16.05 4.61
CA PRO A 252 -10.41 -16.06 5.73
C PRO A 252 -9.02 -16.55 5.29
N VAL A 253 -7.95 -15.88 5.73
CA VAL A 253 -6.56 -16.24 5.34
C VAL A 253 -5.80 -16.99 6.44
N ALA A 254 -6.34 -18.11 6.91
CA ALA A 254 -5.61 -19.06 7.75
C ALA A 254 -5.26 -20.34 6.99
N THR A 255 -4.21 -21.02 7.46
CA THR A 255 -3.79 -22.31 6.94
C THR A 255 -3.73 -23.35 8.05
N GLY A 256 -4.52 -24.41 7.88
CA GLY A 256 -4.65 -25.51 8.82
C GLY A 256 -5.72 -25.27 9.89
N GLN A 257 -6.49 -26.33 10.19
CA GLN A 257 -7.31 -26.34 11.41
C GLN A 257 -6.43 -26.61 12.62
N PRO A 258 -6.74 -26.02 13.78
CA PRO A 258 -5.92 -26.21 14.97
C PRO A 258 -5.80 -27.68 15.38
N ALA A 259 -4.59 -28.23 15.35
CA ALA A 259 -4.36 -29.68 15.36
C ALA A 259 -4.31 -30.33 16.76
N MET A 260 -4.50 -29.57 17.84
CA MET A 260 -4.57 -30.08 19.20
C MET A 260 -5.54 -29.22 20.00
N VAL A 261 -6.42 -29.87 20.75
CA VAL A 261 -7.39 -29.28 21.66
C VAL A 261 -6.91 -29.57 23.08
N ILE A 262 -6.39 -28.56 23.76
CA ILE A 262 -6.07 -28.67 25.20
C ILE A 262 -7.32 -28.19 25.99
N PRO A 263 -7.77 -28.93 27.03
CA PRO A 263 -8.92 -28.55 27.84
C PRO A 263 -8.82 -27.14 28.46
N PRO A 264 -9.96 -26.53 28.87
CA PRO A 264 -10.17 -25.08 28.95
C PRO A 264 -9.62 -24.43 30.23
N THR A 265 -8.39 -24.73 30.64
CA THR A 265 -7.82 -24.16 31.86
C THR A 265 -7.28 -22.74 31.68
N LEU A 266 -7.25 -22.21 30.45
CA LEU A 266 -6.77 -20.86 30.17
C LEU A 266 -7.94 -19.86 30.11
N HIS A 267 -8.06 -19.06 31.17
CA HIS A 267 -8.88 -17.86 31.18
C HIS A 267 -7.99 -16.62 31.15
N PHE A 268 -8.31 -15.69 30.26
CA PHE A 268 -7.70 -14.37 30.30
C PHE A 268 -8.23 -13.62 31.53
N PRO A 269 -7.38 -12.84 32.22
CA PRO A 269 -7.86 -11.94 33.25
C PRO A 269 -8.86 -10.94 32.65
N ALA A 270 -9.65 -10.30 33.49
CA ALA A 270 -10.49 -9.19 33.06
C ALA A 270 -9.60 -8.09 32.43
N PRO A 271 -10.04 -7.45 31.34
CA PRO A 271 -9.27 -6.38 30.72
C PRO A 271 -9.06 -5.22 31.69
N THR A 272 -7.88 -4.62 31.65
CA THR A 272 -7.58 -3.40 32.40
C THR A 272 -8.34 -2.21 31.81
N ALA A 273 -8.62 -1.20 32.65
CA ALA A 273 -9.27 0.02 32.19
C ALA A 273 -8.34 0.80 31.24
N GLY A 274 -8.92 1.47 30.23
CA GLY A 274 -8.19 2.35 29.32
C GLY A 274 -7.51 1.67 28.14
N LEU A 275 -7.68 0.36 27.95
CA LEU A 275 -7.15 -0.35 26.78
C LEU A 275 -7.79 0.16 25.48
N PRO A 276 -7.00 0.33 24.40
CA PRO A 276 -7.55 0.68 23.10
C PRO A 276 -8.36 -0.49 22.53
N THR A 277 -9.26 -0.16 21.60
CA THR A 277 -10.12 -1.14 20.91
C THR A 277 -9.66 -1.33 19.47
N VAL A 278 -9.60 -2.58 19.03
CA VAL A 278 -9.39 -2.98 17.63
C VAL A 278 -10.70 -3.57 17.10
N ALA A 279 -11.15 -3.10 15.94
CA ALA A 279 -12.24 -3.75 15.22
C ALA A 279 -11.70 -4.98 14.48
N VAL A 280 -12.37 -6.12 14.64
CA VAL A 280 -12.03 -7.38 13.95
C VAL A 280 -13.17 -7.68 12.98
N PHE A 281 -12.94 -7.41 11.70
CA PHE A 281 -13.88 -7.74 10.62
C PHE A 281 -13.54 -9.14 10.08
N ASP A 282 -14.30 -10.13 10.52
CA ASP A 282 -14.02 -11.56 10.25
C ASP A 282 -15.31 -12.39 10.33
N THR A 283 -15.17 -13.72 10.47
CA THR A 283 -16.25 -14.68 10.72
C THR A 283 -16.92 -14.53 12.08
N GLY A 284 -16.46 -13.59 12.91
CA GLY A 284 -17.04 -13.28 14.21
C GLY A 284 -16.50 -14.14 15.35
N VAL A 285 -16.72 -13.68 16.59
CA VAL A 285 -16.44 -14.42 17.83
C VAL A 285 -17.67 -15.23 18.25
N ALA A 286 -17.46 -16.47 18.69
CA ALA A 286 -18.54 -17.35 19.11
C ALA A 286 -19.38 -16.73 20.26
N PRO A 287 -20.72 -16.71 20.17
CA PRO A 287 -21.55 -16.25 21.28
C PRO A 287 -21.32 -17.08 22.55
N GLY A 288 -21.10 -16.41 23.69
CA GLY A 288 -20.85 -17.09 24.96
C GLY A 288 -19.43 -17.67 25.13
N HIS A 289 -18.48 -17.27 24.28
CA HIS A 289 -17.09 -17.70 24.38
C HIS A 289 -16.47 -17.30 25.74
N ALA A 290 -16.20 -18.28 26.61
CA ALA A 290 -15.89 -18.04 28.03
C ALA A 290 -14.67 -17.14 28.27
N THR A 291 -13.60 -17.28 27.48
CA THR A 291 -12.38 -16.48 27.63
C THR A 291 -12.45 -15.13 26.91
N LEU A 292 -13.13 -15.03 25.76
CA LEU A 292 -13.16 -13.81 24.94
C LEU A 292 -14.31 -12.86 25.27
N GLN A 293 -15.41 -13.34 25.87
CA GLN A 293 -16.60 -12.51 26.12
C GLN A 293 -16.29 -11.24 26.94
N GLY A 294 -15.38 -11.33 27.92
CA GLY A 294 -14.97 -10.17 28.72
C GLY A 294 -14.12 -9.14 27.95
N TRP A 295 -13.55 -9.53 26.81
CA TRP A 295 -12.69 -8.70 25.96
C TRP A 295 -13.43 -8.11 24.76
N VAL A 296 -14.59 -8.66 24.41
CA VAL A 296 -15.47 -8.15 23.35
C VAL A 296 -16.35 -7.03 23.93
N THR A 297 -16.10 -5.79 23.52
CA THR A 297 -16.83 -4.61 24.00
C THR A 297 -18.15 -4.38 23.28
N SER A 298 -18.27 -4.87 22.05
CA SER A 298 -19.39 -4.58 21.16
C SER A 298 -19.37 -5.54 19.97
N ASN A 299 -20.55 -5.75 19.37
CA ASN A 299 -20.74 -6.68 18.26
C ASN A 299 -21.53 -6.00 17.13
N GLU A 300 -21.22 -6.37 15.90
CA GLU A 300 -22.00 -6.05 14.69
C GLU A 300 -22.05 -7.29 13.79
N VAL A 301 -23.21 -7.58 13.20
CA VAL A 301 -23.48 -8.87 12.54
C VAL A 301 -24.08 -8.64 11.16
N PHE A 302 -23.36 -9.05 10.13
CA PHE A 302 -23.80 -9.07 8.73
C PHE A 302 -23.97 -10.49 8.20
N VAL A 303 -23.20 -11.45 8.74
CA VAL A 303 -23.26 -12.87 8.39
C VAL A 303 -23.81 -13.68 9.56
N LEU A 304 -24.78 -14.55 9.27
CA LEU A 304 -25.43 -15.43 10.24
C LEU A 304 -25.06 -16.90 9.99
N PRO A 305 -25.09 -17.78 11.01
CA PRO A 305 -25.01 -19.22 10.78
C PRO A 305 -26.10 -19.70 9.81
N PRO A 306 -25.81 -20.69 8.93
CA PRO A 306 -24.59 -21.49 8.86
C PRO A 306 -23.45 -20.87 8.03
N ASP A 307 -23.63 -19.68 7.45
CA ASP A 307 -22.61 -19.03 6.60
C ASP A 307 -21.37 -18.59 7.41
N THR A 308 -21.49 -18.51 8.73
CA THR A 308 -20.37 -18.41 9.66
C THR A 308 -20.35 -19.55 10.69
N ASN A 309 -19.14 -20.00 11.04
CA ASN A 309 -18.83 -20.93 12.13
C ASN A 309 -18.02 -20.28 13.27
N PHE A 310 -17.77 -18.96 13.22
CA PHE A 310 -17.01 -18.18 14.22
C PHE A 310 -15.57 -18.62 14.50
N GLU A 311 -15.03 -19.60 13.77
CA GLU A 311 -13.75 -20.23 14.10
C GLU A 311 -12.59 -19.28 13.84
N HIS A 312 -12.51 -18.74 12.63
CA HIS A 312 -11.40 -17.86 12.25
C HIS A 312 -11.44 -16.53 13.02
N GLY A 313 -12.64 -15.99 13.27
CA GLY A 313 -12.83 -14.75 14.01
C GLY A 313 -12.45 -14.90 15.48
N SER A 314 -12.77 -16.03 16.11
CA SER A 314 -12.32 -16.34 17.48
C SER A 314 -10.79 -16.47 17.54
N ASN A 315 -10.17 -17.15 16.57
CA ASN A 315 -8.71 -17.27 16.48
C ASN A 315 -8.03 -15.89 16.41
N VAL A 316 -8.49 -15.03 15.50
CA VAL A 316 -7.95 -13.67 15.30
C VAL A 316 -8.19 -12.78 16.52
N ALA A 317 -9.41 -12.76 17.06
CA ALA A 317 -9.76 -11.97 18.24
C ALA A 317 -8.95 -12.38 19.48
N SER A 318 -8.60 -13.67 19.61
CA SER A 318 -7.78 -14.16 20.71
C SER A 318 -6.36 -13.57 20.71
N LEU A 319 -5.79 -13.32 19.52
CA LEU A 319 -4.47 -12.71 19.38
C LEU A 319 -4.50 -11.21 19.68
N VAL A 320 -5.60 -10.53 19.34
CA VAL A 320 -5.83 -9.11 19.73
C VAL A 320 -5.99 -8.98 21.25
N ALA A 321 -6.78 -9.86 21.88
CA ALA A 321 -7.09 -9.80 23.30
C ALA A 321 -5.95 -10.33 24.20
N GLY A 322 -5.14 -11.27 23.71
CA GLY A 322 -4.14 -11.94 24.56
C GLY A 322 -3.09 -12.74 23.80
N GLY A 323 -2.54 -12.19 22.71
CA GLY A 323 -1.51 -12.85 21.91
C GLY A 323 -0.29 -13.34 22.73
N SER A 324 0.22 -12.51 23.64
CA SER A 324 1.32 -12.85 24.58
C SER A 324 0.95 -13.93 25.60
N ARG A 325 -0.32 -13.96 26.04
CA ARG A 325 -0.82 -14.97 26.99
C ARG A 325 -0.90 -16.36 26.36
N LEU A 326 -1.22 -16.41 25.06
CA LEU A 326 -1.22 -17.64 24.28
C LEU A 326 0.18 -18.02 23.81
N ASN A 327 1.02 -17.03 23.53
CA ASN A 327 2.36 -17.20 22.97
C ASN A 327 3.37 -16.39 23.82
N PRO A 328 3.94 -16.96 24.90
CA PRO A 328 4.69 -16.23 25.93
C PRO A 328 5.90 -15.41 25.47
N ASN A 329 6.45 -15.72 24.29
CA ASN A 329 7.58 -14.99 23.70
C ASN A 329 7.15 -13.78 22.86
N PHE A 330 5.85 -13.49 22.77
CA PHE A 330 5.34 -12.35 22.00
C PHE A 330 5.20 -11.12 22.90
N PRO A 331 5.30 -9.91 22.34
CA PRO A 331 5.18 -8.71 23.15
C PRO A 331 3.74 -8.55 23.67
N ASP A 332 3.58 -8.02 24.88
CA ASP A 332 2.26 -7.83 25.51
C ASP A 332 1.68 -6.46 25.18
N TYR A 333 0.71 -6.44 24.27
CA TYR A 333 -0.05 -5.24 23.89
C TYR A 333 -1.53 -5.59 23.67
N SER A 334 -2.12 -6.26 24.66
CA SER A 334 -3.53 -6.68 24.65
C SER A 334 -4.49 -5.51 24.36
N CYS A 335 -5.54 -5.75 23.56
CA CYS A 335 -6.56 -4.75 23.20
C CYS A 335 -7.98 -5.30 23.43
N LEU A 336 -8.94 -4.39 23.60
CA LEU A 336 -10.36 -4.72 23.52
C LEU A 336 -10.76 -5.01 22.07
N VAL A 337 -11.79 -5.83 21.88
CA VAL A 337 -12.28 -6.24 20.56
C VAL A 337 -13.64 -5.62 20.30
N HIS A 338 -13.80 -4.96 19.16
CA HIS A 338 -15.10 -4.77 18.53
C HIS A 338 -15.28 -5.86 17.48
N ASN A 339 -16.20 -6.78 17.73
CA ASN A 339 -16.39 -7.96 16.91
C ASN A 339 -17.35 -7.66 15.76
N VAL A 340 -16.88 -7.77 14.51
CA VAL A 340 -17.72 -7.61 13.32
C VAL A 340 -17.78 -8.94 12.59
N THR A 341 -18.93 -9.61 12.68
CA THR A 341 -19.25 -10.85 11.95
C THR A 341 -19.63 -10.47 10.51
N GLY A 342 -18.63 -10.13 9.71
CA GLY A 342 -18.77 -9.59 8.35
C GLY A 342 -18.27 -10.51 7.24
N LEU A 343 -17.65 -11.64 7.57
CA LEU A 343 -17.06 -12.56 6.60
C LEU A 343 -17.70 -13.94 6.72
N LYS A 344 -17.97 -14.59 5.57
CA LYS A 344 -18.40 -15.99 5.55
C LYS A 344 -17.23 -16.92 5.87
N SER A 345 -17.51 -18.07 6.47
CA SER A 345 -16.50 -19.14 6.67
C SER A 345 -16.05 -19.77 5.34
N SER A 346 -16.87 -19.64 4.30
CA SER A 346 -16.51 -19.89 2.92
C SER A 346 -15.83 -18.66 2.29
N THR A 347 -16.04 -18.46 1.00
CA THR A 347 -15.72 -17.20 0.31
C THR A 347 -16.89 -16.22 0.38
N SER A 348 -16.56 -14.93 0.30
CA SER A 348 -17.47 -13.78 0.23
C SER A 348 -17.12 -12.94 -0.99
N GLN A 349 -18.12 -12.29 -1.57
CA GLN A 349 -17.92 -11.41 -2.73
C GLN A 349 -17.41 -10.05 -2.28
N ILE A 350 -16.44 -9.46 -2.98
CA ILE A 350 -15.83 -8.20 -2.50
C ILE A 350 -16.82 -7.05 -2.50
N SER A 351 -17.80 -7.02 -3.40
CA SER A 351 -18.77 -5.92 -3.43
C SER A 351 -19.68 -5.88 -2.22
N ASP A 352 -20.12 -7.03 -1.71
CA ASP A 352 -20.89 -7.12 -0.47
C ASP A 352 -20.02 -6.69 0.72
N LEU A 353 -18.78 -7.17 0.78
CA LEU A 353 -17.84 -6.78 1.83
C LEU A 353 -17.53 -5.28 1.83
N MET A 354 -17.43 -4.65 0.66
CA MET A 354 -17.24 -3.19 0.55
C MET A 354 -18.39 -2.41 1.19
N LEU A 355 -19.63 -2.89 1.06
CA LEU A 355 -20.83 -2.27 1.62
C LEU A 355 -20.98 -2.54 3.11
N ASP A 356 -20.75 -3.78 3.55
CA ASP A 356 -20.82 -4.18 4.95
C ASP A 356 -19.72 -3.50 5.77
N LEU A 357 -18.50 -3.45 5.24
CA LEU A 357 -17.38 -2.74 5.90
C LEU A 357 -17.63 -1.24 5.98
N GLU A 358 -18.16 -0.61 4.93
CA GLU A 358 -18.54 0.80 4.98
C GLU A 358 -19.58 1.06 6.08
N THR A 359 -20.58 0.19 6.19
CA THR A 359 -21.61 0.27 7.24
C THR A 359 -20.99 0.14 8.62
N ALA A 360 -20.14 -0.87 8.84
CA ALA A 360 -19.48 -1.12 10.12
C ALA A 360 -18.62 0.06 10.57
N VAL A 361 -17.78 0.61 9.66
CA VAL A 361 -16.91 1.75 9.97
C VAL A 361 -17.74 3.01 10.23
N THR A 362 -18.84 3.20 9.49
CA THR A 362 -19.78 4.31 9.71
C THR A 362 -20.43 4.25 11.09
N ASN A 363 -20.75 3.04 11.57
CA ASN A 363 -21.36 2.83 12.87
C ASN A 363 -20.38 3.03 14.03
N ARG A 364 -19.09 2.80 13.80
CA ARG A 364 -18.02 2.89 14.82
C ARG A 364 -16.82 3.74 14.40
N PRO A 365 -17.03 5.04 14.09
CA PRO A 365 -15.93 5.93 13.70
C PRO A 365 -14.99 6.26 14.86
N ASP A 366 -15.37 5.93 16.10
CA ASP A 366 -14.55 6.03 17.31
C ASP A 366 -13.38 5.02 17.29
N ILE A 367 -13.55 3.87 16.62
CA ILE A 367 -12.51 2.84 16.52
C ILE A 367 -11.59 3.16 15.35
N LYS A 368 -10.31 3.38 15.67
CA LYS A 368 -9.31 3.89 14.71
C LYS A 368 -8.45 2.82 14.04
N VAL A 369 -8.49 1.57 14.51
CA VAL A 369 -7.73 0.46 13.93
C VAL A 369 -8.67 -0.71 13.61
N TRP A 370 -8.63 -1.15 12.36
CA TRP A 370 -9.50 -2.19 11.81
C TRP A 370 -8.64 -3.33 11.24
N ASN A 371 -8.71 -4.50 11.87
CA ASN A 371 -8.02 -5.71 11.43
C ASN A 371 -8.87 -6.46 10.39
N LEU A 372 -8.30 -6.68 9.20
CA LEU A 372 -8.87 -7.46 8.12
C LEU A 372 -7.95 -8.66 7.83
N SER A 373 -8.27 -9.79 8.48
CA SER A 373 -7.56 -11.06 8.31
C SER A 373 -8.18 -11.89 7.18
N LEU A 374 -8.30 -11.30 5.99
CA LEU A 374 -8.93 -11.89 4.81
C LEU A 374 -8.10 -11.60 3.55
N GLY A 375 -8.42 -12.29 2.46
CA GLY A 375 -7.77 -12.04 1.17
C GLY A 375 -8.21 -12.99 0.07
N SER A 376 -7.79 -12.66 -1.16
CA SER A 376 -8.00 -13.51 -2.33
C SER A 376 -6.94 -14.61 -2.45
N VAL A 377 -7.29 -15.70 -3.12
CA VAL A 377 -6.36 -16.78 -3.49
C VAL A 377 -5.53 -16.47 -4.74
N ILE A 378 -5.90 -15.42 -5.48
CA ILE A 378 -5.23 -14.99 -6.71
C ILE A 378 -4.38 -13.73 -6.41
N PRO A 379 -3.15 -13.63 -6.93
CA PRO A 379 -2.34 -12.43 -6.78
C PRO A 379 -3.01 -11.19 -7.41
N CYS A 380 -2.67 -10.00 -6.90
CA CYS A 380 -3.13 -8.75 -7.49
C CYS A 380 -2.47 -8.48 -8.86
N SER A 381 -3.13 -7.64 -9.67
CA SER A 381 -2.56 -7.15 -10.93
C SER A 381 -1.18 -6.49 -10.74
N ASP A 382 -0.33 -6.55 -11.75
CA ASP A 382 0.92 -5.78 -11.81
C ASP A 382 0.68 -4.28 -12.03
N HIS A 383 -0.50 -3.90 -12.53
CA HIS A 383 -0.74 -2.55 -13.05
C HIS A 383 -1.90 -1.83 -12.35
N ILE A 384 -2.90 -2.55 -11.86
CA ILE A 384 -4.14 -1.95 -11.35
C ILE A 384 -4.35 -2.35 -9.88
N PHE A 385 -4.65 -1.35 -9.06
CA PHE A 385 -5.06 -1.56 -7.67
C PHE A 385 -6.49 -2.10 -7.62
N SER A 386 -6.73 -3.12 -6.81
CA SER A 386 -8.02 -3.80 -6.68
C SER A 386 -9.12 -2.85 -6.19
N ASP A 387 -10.36 -3.11 -6.59
CA ASP A 387 -11.50 -2.28 -6.18
C ASP A 387 -11.68 -2.30 -4.66
N PHE A 388 -11.42 -3.44 -4.01
CA PHE A 388 -11.49 -3.53 -2.55
C PHE A 388 -10.38 -2.72 -1.87
N ALA A 389 -9.15 -2.73 -2.40
CA ALA A 389 -8.09 -1.84 -1.91
C ALA A 389 -8.44 -0.36 -2.08
N GLN A 390 -9.04 0.04 -3.21
CA GLN A 390 -9.52 1.40 -3.43
C GLN A 390 -10.63 1.77 -2.42
N LYS A 391 -11.49 0.82 -2.04
CA LYS A 391 -12.50 1.04 -0.98
C LYS A 391 -11.85 1.23 0.39
N LEU A 392 -10.86 0.42 0.75
CA LEU A 392 -10.12 0.61 2.01
C LEU A 392 -9.43 1.97 2.05
N ASP A 393 -8.84 2.40 0.94
CA ASP A 393 -8.20 3.70 0.86
C ASP A 393 -9.21 4.85 1.06
N GLU A 394 -10.37 4.76 0.40
CA GLU A 394 -11.48 5.71 0.54
C GLU A 394 -11.99 5.80 1.99
N LEU A 395 -12.28 4.66 2.61
CA LEU A 395 -12.78 4.60 3.99
C LEU A 395 -11.72 5.11 4.99
N SER A 396 -10.45 4.81 4.75
CA SER A 396 -9.34 5.30 5.58
C SER A 396 -9.26 6.83 5.55
N ASP A 397 -9.38 7.42 4.36
CA ASP A 397 -9.37 8.87 4.19
C ASP A 397 -10.63 9.53 4.79
N ARG A 398 -11.82 8.96 4.57
CA ARG A 398 -13.10 9.54 5.05
C ARG A 398 -13.27 9.44 6.57
N PHE A 399 -12.95 8.29 7.18
CA PHE A 399 -13.18 8.04 8.61
C PHE A 399 -11.94 8.23 9.47
N GLN A 400 -10.78 8.51 8.85
CA GLN A 400 -9.48 8.61 9.52
C GLN A 400 -9.19 7.36 10.35
N VAL A 401 -9.32 6.19 9.72
CA VAL A 401 -9.05 4.87 10.32
C VAL A 401 -7.89 4.19 9.61
N LEU A 402 -7.11 3.39 10.34
CA LEU A 402 -6.06 2.54 9.78
C LEU A 402 -6.56 1.11 9.64
N PHE A 403 -6.65 0.63 8.40
CA PHE A 403 -6.83 -0.78 8.13
C PHE A 403 -5.49 -1.51 8.25
N VAL A 404 -5.48 -2.64 8.96
CA VAL A 404 -4.34 -3.56 9.04
C VAL A 404 -4.76 -4.84 8.35
N VAL A 405 -4.06 -5.18 7.27
CA VAL A 405 -4.49 -6.21 6.31
C VAL A 405 -3.41 -7.30 6.22
N ALA A 406 -3.84 -8.56 6.30
CA ALA A 406 -2.94 -9.68 6.07
C ALA A 406 -2.44 -9.71 4.61
N ALA A 407 -1.15 -9.98 4.38
CA ALA A 407 -0.58 -10.04 3.02
C ALA A 407 -1.17 -11.18 2.16
N GLY A 408 -1.81 -12.16 2.81
CA GLY A 408 -2.39 -13.35 2.20
C GLY A 408 -1.42 -14.54 2.18
N ASN A 409 -1.97 -15.73 1.91
CA ASN A 409 -1.22 -16.98 1.92
C ASN A 409 -1.13 -17.58 0.51
N HIS A 410 0.07 -18.02 0.10
CA HIS A 410 0.31 -18.83 -1.08
C HIS A 410 0.22 -20.30 -0.68
N LEU A 411 -0.82 -20.99 -1.17
CA LEU A 411 -1.19 -22.33 -0.71
C LEU A 411 -0.72 -23.44 -1.66
N ILE A 412 -0.36 -23.07 -2.89
CA ILE A 412 0.02 -23.97 -3.97
C ILE A 412 1.48 -24.40 -3.78
N ASP A 413 1.78 -25.66 -4.10
CA ASP A 413 3.13 -26.19 -4.04
C ASP A 413 3.89 -26.05 -5.37
N PRO A 414 5.22 -25.89 -5.35
CA PRO A 414 6.07 -25.88 -4.16
C PRO A 414 5.95 -24.57 -3.37
N ARG A 415 5.67 -24.66 -2.06
CA ARG A 415 5.83 -23.51 -1.19
C ARG A 415 7.30 -23.13 -1.05
N ARG A 416 7.53 -21.90 -0.65
CA ARG A 416 8.85 -21.29 -0.67
C ARG A 416 9.74 -21.80 0.46
N ALA A 417 10.97 -22.21 0.11
CA ALA A 417 12.08 -22.31 1.06
C ALA A 417 12.88 -21.00 1.07
N TRP A 418 13.47 -20.62 2.20
CA TRP A 418 14.27 -19.39 2.28
C TRP A 418 15.77 -19.69 2.10
N PRO A 419 16.53 -18.90 1.30
CA PRO A 419 16.17 -17.65 0.61
C PRO A 419 15.76 -17.82 -0.87
N THR A 420 15.28 -19.01 -1.27
CA THR A 420 14.94 -19.30 -2.67
C THR A 420 13.64 -18.57 -3.07
N GLU A 421 13.66 -17.87 -4.20
CA GLU A 421 12.44 -17.26 -4.76
C GLU A 421 11.63 -18.28 -5.58
N LEU A 422 10.30 -18.16 -5.53
CA LEU A 422 9.42 -18.82 -6.50
C LEU A 422 9.39 -18.01 -7.79
N ALA A 423 9.52 -18.70 -8.94
CA ALA A 423 9.33 -18.11 -10.25
C ALA A 423 7.84 -17.86 -10.54
N GLY A 424 7.51 -16.89 -11.38
CA GLY A 424 6.15 -16.71 -11.92
C GLY A 424 5.21 -15.78 -11.13
N GLY A 425 5.56 -15.35 -9.91
CA GLY A 425 4.81 -14.31 -9.18
C GLY A 425 3.47 -14.76 -8.58
N GLU A 426 3.14 -16.05 -8.60
CA GLU A 426 1.93 -16.64 -7.99
C GLU A 426 1.86 -16.46 -6.47
N ASP A 427 3.01 -16.19 -5.84
CA ASP A 427 3.15 -15.92 -4.42
C ASP A 427 3.09 -14.41 -4.09
N ARG A 428 2.77 -13.54 -5.06
CA ARG A 428 2.56 -12.12 -4.82
C ARG A 428 1.34 -11.86 -3.93
N ILE A 429 1.33 -10.71 -3.26
CA ILE A 429 0.19 -10.23 -2.45
C ILE A 429 -1.13 -10.33 -3.22
N SER A 430 -2.24 -10.48 -2.49
CA SER A 430 -3.58 -10.56 -3.05
C SER A 430 -4.48 -9.44 -2.51
N SER A 431 -5.59 -9.16 -3.19
CA SER A 431 -6.57 -8.17 -2.73
C SER A 431 -7.11 -8.51 -1.33
N PRO A 432 -7.26 -7.54 -0.41
CA PRO A 432 -7.04 -6.10 -0.56
C PRO A 432 -5.66 -5.61 -0.05
N ALA A 433 -4.68 -6.50 0.10
CA ALA A 433 -3.35 -6.19 0.64
C ALA A 433 -2.53 -5.22 -0.24
N ASP A 434 -3.03 -4.90 -1.44
CA ASP A 434 -2.50 -3.90 -2.35
C ASP A 434 -2.95 -2.46 -2.04
N SER A 435 -3.81 -2.24 -1.03
CA SER A 435 -4.18 -0.90 -0.54
C SER A 435 -2.95 -0.07 -0.15
N VAL A 436 -2.94 1.20 -0.55
CA VAL A 436 -1.81 2.09 -0.31
C VAL A 436 -1.92 2.82 1.02
N ARG A 437 -3.15 2.96 1.56
CA ARG A 437 -3.43 3.48 2.91
C ARG A 437 -3.27 2.43 4.00
N ALA A 438 -3.69 1.19 3.75
CA ALA A 438 -3.62 0.11 4.74
C ALA A 438 -2.17 -0.26 5.10
N LEU A 439 -1.98 -0.73 6.33
CA LEU A 439 -0.76 -1.40 6.77
C LEU A 439 -0.85 -2.88 6.42
N THR A 440 -0.09 -3.32 5.41
CA THR A 440 -0.06 -4.71 4.97
C THR A 440 0.98 -5.50 5.76
N VAL A 441 0.57 -6.62 6.35
CA VAL A 441 1.39 -7.42 7.28
C VAL A 441 1.69 -8.80 6.69
N GLY A 442 2.97 -9.05 6.40
CA GLY A 442 3.47 -10.40 6.06
C GLY A 442 3.77 -11.24 7.30
N SER A 443 4.14 -12.51 7.09
CA SER A 443 4.45 -13.44 8.19
C SER A 443 5.91 -13.90 8.19
N VAL A 444 6.51 -13.93 9.37
CA VAL A 444 7.78 -14.62 9.67
C VAL A 444 7.55 -15.76 10.67
N ALA A 445 8.41 -16.77 10.61
CA ALA A 445 8.43 -17.84 11.60
C ALA A 445 8.94 -17.31 12.96
N HIS A 446 8.26 -17.63 14.06
CA HIS A 446 8.74 -17.25 15.41
C HIS A 446 9.63 -18.33 16.04
N ALA A 447 9.51 -19.57 15.59
CA ALA A 447 10.26 -20.73 16.04
C ALA A 447 10.47 -21.71 14.87
N ASP A 448 11.41 -22.64 15.04
CA ASP A 448 11.68 -23.71 14.08
C ASP A 448 11.86 -25.07 14.76
N ALA A 449 11.67 -26.12 13.96
CA ALA A 449 11.83 -27.52 14.36
C ALA A 449 12.43 -28.33 13.20
N ALA A 450 12.86 -29.56 13.47
CA ALA A 450 13.55 -30.41 12.50
C ALA A 450 12.73 -30.69 11.22
N ASP A 451 11.41 -30.64 11.29
CA ASP A 451 10.47 -30.89 10.20
C ASP A 451 9.87 -29.60 9.59
N THR A 452 10.41 -28.42 9.94
CA THR A 452 10.03 -27.12 9.34
C THR A 452 10.92 -26.76 8.14
N VAL A 453 10.39 -25.96 7.21
CA VAL A 453 11.09 -25.53 5.97
C VAL A 453 12.11 -24.44 6.23
N VAL A 454 11.72 -23.50 7.08
CA VAL A 454 12.41 -22.24 7.33
C VAL A 454 12.71 -22.15 8.81
N ARG A 455 13.78 -21.44 9.12
CA ARG A 455 14.22 -21.21 10.50
C ARG A 455 13.40 -20.10 11.14
N ALA A 456 13.48 -19.98 12.46
CA ALA A 456 12.96 -18.83 13.16
C ALA A 456 13.50 -17.53 12.54
N TRP A 457 12.65 -16.51 12.47
CA TRP A 457 12.88 -15.17 11.93
C TRP A 457 13.02 -15.09 10.39
N GLU A 458 12.92 -16.22 9.68
CA GLU A 458 12.84 -16.25 8.22
C GLU A 458 11.38 -16.07 7.73
N PRO A 459 11.16 -15.55 6.51
CA PRO A 459 9.83 -15.41 5.93
C PRO A 459 9.09 -16.75 5.90
N ALA A 460 7.84 -16.73 6.36
CA ALA A 460 7.06 -17.95 6.42
C ALA A 460 6.80 -18.50 5.01
N PRO A 461 6.84 -19.84 4.79
CA PRO A 461 6.77 -20.44 3.44
C PRO A 461 5.49 -20.10 2.67
N TYR A 462 4.41 -19.88 3.41
CA TYR A 462 3.09 -19.54 2.90
C TYR A 462 2.88 -18.03 2.75
N SER A 463 3.70 -17.17 3.37
CA SER A 463 3.46 -15.71 3.33
C SER A 463 3.61 -15.21 1.90
N ARG A 464 2.59 -14.52 1.38
CA ARG A 464 2.71 -13.80 0.11
C ARG A 464 3.72 -12.66 0.21
N ARG A 465 4.30 -12.29 -0.93
CA ARG A 465 5.38 -11.30 -1.07
C ARG A 465 4.99 -10.14 -1.97
N GLY A 466 5.75 -9.06 -1.91
CA GLY A 466 5.67 -7.98 -2.88
C GLY A 466 6.35 -8.28 -4.22
N MET A 467 6.28 -7.33 -5.16
CA MET A 467 5.69 -5.99 -4.98
C MET A 467 4.18 -6.00 -5.29
N GLY A 468 3.45 -5.01 -4.77
CA GLY A 468 2.09 -4.73 -5.20
C GLY A 468 2.02 -4.12 -6.60
N PRO A 469 0.85 -3.66 -7.05
CA PRO A 469 0.69 -3.01 -8.35
C PRO A 469 1.66 -1.84 -8.50
N VAL A 470 2.17 -1.65 -9.71
CA VAL A 470 3.07 -0.55 -10.08
C VAL A 470 4.32 -0.49 -9.20
N PHE A 471 4.84 -1.67 -8.82
CA PHE A 471 6.01 -1.83 -7.96
C PHE A 471 5.87 -1.13 -6.61
N THR A 472 4.65 -1.13 -6.04
CA THR A 472 4.42 -0.61 -4.69
C THR A 472 5.09 -1.53 -3.66
N PRO A 473 5.98 -1.04 -2.78
CA PRO A 473 6.62 -1.85 -1.75
C PRO A 473 5.58 -2.48 -0.81
N LYS A 474 5.56 -3.82 -0.77
CA LYS A 474 4.69 -4.64 0.08
C LYS A 474 5.43 -5.94 0.45
N PRO A 475 5.08 -6.63 1.57
CA PRO A 475 4.28 -6.09 2.66
C PRO A 475 4.93 -4.84 3.27
N ASP A 476 4.20 -4.04 4.05
CA ASP A 476 4.77 -2.86 4.68
C ASP A 476 5.73 -3.28 5.81
N ILE A 477 5.28 -4.24 6.62
CA ILE A 477 6.01 -4.87 7.73
C ILE A 477 5.72 -6.38 7.75
N VAL A 478 6.45 -7.13 8.58
CA VAL A 478 6.12 -8.51 8.95
C VAL A 478 5.83 -8.64 10.44
N HIS A 479 5.05 -9.65 10.81
CA HIS A 479 4.89 -10.08 12.20
C HIS A 479 4.89 -11.61 12.31
N PHE A 480 4.91 -12.15 13.52
CA PHE A 480 4.82 -13.60 13.73
C PHE A 480 3.44 -14.15 13.34
N GLY A 481 3.41 -15.00 12.32
CA GLY A 481 2.20 -15.74 11.91
C GLY A 481 2.33 -17.27 12.04
N GLY A 482 3.46 -17.76 12.55
CA GLY A 482 3.70 -19.18 12.80
C GLY A 482 4.52 -19.85 11.71
N ASN A 483 5.15 -20.96 12.06
CA ASN A 483 5.85 -21.82 11.11
C ASN A 483 4.99 -23.06 10.79
N VAL A 484 5.35 -23.74 9.70
CA VAL A 484 4.62 -24.88 9.15
C VAL A 484 5.51 -26.12 9.11
N HIS A 485 4.91 -27.27 9.40
CA HIS A 485 5.60 -28.55 9.46
C HIS A 485 5.30 -29.39 8.22
N HIS A 486 6.31 -30.07 7.70
CA HIS A 486 6.14 -31.03 6.64
C HIS A 486 5.39 -32.28 7.13
N THR A 487 4.45 -32.78 6.34
CA THR A 487 3.77 -34.06 6.63
C THR A 487 4.52 -35.27 6.07
N GLY A 488 5.38 -35.06 5.07
CA GLY A 488 5.96 -36.11 4.23
C GLY A 488 5.01 -36.64 3.15
N ASN A 489 3.77 -36.16 3.08
CA ASN A 489 2.80 -36.51 2.04
C ASN A 489 2.77 -35.43 0.93
N PRO A 490 3.15 -35.74 -0.32
CA PRO A 490 3.11 -34.77 -1.42
C PRO A 490 1.72 -34.16 -1.71
N GLU A 491 0.62 -34.85 -1.39
CA GLU A 491 -0.75 -34.37 -1.64
C GLU A 491 -1.26 -33.40 -0.56
N ALA A 492 -0.68 -33.47 0.64
CA ALA A 492 -0.97 -32.57 1.75
C ALA A 492 0.33 -32.25 2.50
N PRO A 493 1.28 -31.54 1.88
CA PRO A 493 2.66 -31.51 2.36
C PRO A 493 2.88 -30.74 3.66
N TRP A 494 1.83 -30.12 4.20
CA TRP A 494 1.93 -29.13 5.26
C TRP A 494 0.88 -29.34 6.35
N LYS A 495 1.29 -29.26 7.61
CA LYS A 495 0.41 -29.30 8.78
C LYS A 495 0.83 -28.29 9.85
N PRO A 496 -0.08 -27.88 10.75
CA PRO A 496 0.30 -27.21 11.98
C PRO A 496 1.15 -28.12 12.88
N GLY A 497 1.94 -27.52 13.77
CA GLY A 497 2.72 -28.25 14.76
C GLY A 497 3.17 -27.35 15.92
N ASN A 498 4.21 -27.77 16.65
CA ASN A 498 4.66 -27.09 17.86
C ASN A 498 5.29 -25.69 17.61
N THR A 499 5.57 -25.34 16.37
CA THR A 499 6.06 -24.00 15.96
C THR A 499 4.99 -23.15 15.27
N SER A 500 3.74 -23.61 15.29
CA SER A 500 2.56 -22.85 14.87
C SER A 500 2.01 -22.01 16.03
N ILE A 501 1.31 -20.92 15.72
CA ILE A 501 0.75 -19.96 16.69
C ILE A 501 -0.37 -20.60 17.50
N ALA A 502 -0.33 -20.42 18.82
CA ALA A 502 -1.45 -20.76 19.69
C ALA A 502 -2.55 -19.68 19.61
N VAL A 503 -3.80 -20.11 19.42
CA VAL A 503 -5.02 -19.30 19.28
C VAL A 503 -6.16 -19.94 20.07
N LEU A 504 -7.27 -19.21 20.29
CA LEU A 504 -8.50 -19.80 20.85
C LEU A 504 -9.51 -20.12 19.75
N THR A 505 -9.96 -21.39 19.70
CA THR A 505 -11.00 -21.87 18.78
C THR A 505 -12.38 -21.33 19.17
N ALA A 506 -13.39 -21.45 18.29
CA ALA A 506 -14.77 -21.07 18.63
C ALA A 506 -15.32 -21.85 19.85
N GLY A 507 -14.78 -23.06 20.09
CA GLY A 507 -15.10 -23.92 21.24
C GLY A 507 -14.42 -23.52 22.55
N ASN A 508 -13.68 -22.39 22.58
CA ASN A 508 -12.89 -21.95 23.74
C ASN A 508 -11.74 -22.92 24.10
N GLU A 509 -11.17 -23.57 23.09
CA GLU A 509 -10.03 -24.49 23.25
C GLU A 509 -8.76 -23.80 22.74
N ILE A 510 -7.59 -24.20 23.24
CA ILE A 510 -6.32 -23.74 22.64
C ILE A 510 -6.04 -24.59 21.42
N GLY A 511 -5.87 -23.93 20.29
CA GLY A 511 -5.52 -24.52 19.01
C GLY A 511 -4.19 -23.99 18.45
N HIS A 512 -3.49 -24.77 17.63
CA HIS A 512 -2.27 -24.34 16.94
C HIS A 512 -2.47 -24.20 15.42
N GLY A 513 -2.21 -23.02 14.86
CA GLY A 513 -2.30 -22.80 13.42
C GLY A 513 -1.26 -21.80 12.90
N TYR A 514 -1.27 -21.56 11.59
CA TYR A 514 -0.35 -20.62 10.97
C TYR A 514 -1.04 -19.82 9.86
N GLY A 515 -0.56 -18.61 9.59
CA GLY A 515 -1.12 -17.74 8.57
C GLY A 515 -0.76 -16.28 8.75
N THR A 516 -0.81 -15.51 7.65
CA THR A 516 -0.72 -14.04 7.73
C THR A 516 -1.89 -13.43 8.51
N SER A 517 -3.03 -14.13 8.61
CA SER A 517 -4.16 -13.78 9.48
C SER A 517 -3.83 -13.74 10.97
N TYR A 518 -2.74 -14.38 11.40
CA TYR A 518 -2.27 -14.38 12.80
C TYR A 518 -1.16 -13.35 13.04
N ALA A 519 -0.49 -12.89 11.99
CA ALA A 519 0.46 -11.78 12.05
C ALA A 519 -0.27 -10.42 12.12
N ALA A 520 -1.31 -10.24 11.30
CA ALA A 520 -2.11 -9.00 11.24
C ALA A 520 -2.71 -8.53 12.59
N PRO A 521 -3.33 -9.39 13.44
CA PRO A 521 -3.90 -8.94 14.71
C PRO A 521 -2.86 -8.43 15.71
N LEU A 522 -1.64 -8.99 15.70
CA LEU A 522 -0.55 -8.53 16.56
C LEU A 522 -0.08 -7.12 16.14
N ALA A 523 0.07 -6.89 14.84
CA ALA A 523 0.35 -5.55 14.30
C ALA A 523 -0.81 -4.57 14.55
N SER A 524 -2.06 -5.04 14.50
CA SER A 524 -3.25 -4.23 14.81
C SER A 524 -3.26 -3.75 16.26
N ALA A 525 -2.93 -4.64 17.18
CA ALA A 525 -2.83 -4.32 18.59
C ALA A 525 -1.72 -3.28 18.85
N MET A 526 -0.54 -3.46 18.24
CA MET A 526 0.53 -2.47 18.28
C MET A 526 0.08 -1.12 17.69
N ALA A 527 -0.60 -1.11 16.54
CA ALA A 527 -1.11 0.11 15.92
C ALA A 527 -2.14 0.84 16.81
N ALA A 528 -3.00 0.11 17.52
CA ALA A 528 -4.01 0.68 18.39
C ALA A 528 -3.40 1.35 19.63
N HIS A 529 -2.39 0.73 20.23
CA HIS A 529 -1.61 1.32 21.33
C HIS A 529 -0.81 2.54 20.88
N THR A 530 -0.16 2.47 19.71
CA THR A 530 0.51 3.64 19.11
C THR A 530 -0.48 4.78 18.89
N TRP A 531 -1.65 4.50 18.31
CA TRP A 531 -2.68 5.52 18.10
C TRP A 531 -3.10 6.15 19.43
N ALA A 532 -3.40 5.32 20.45
CA ALA A 532 -3.79 5.79 21.77
C ALA A 532 -2.71 6.65 22.45
N ALA A 533 -1.44 6.29 22.31
CA ALA A 533 -0.31 7.06 22.87
C ALA A 533 -0.14 8.45 22.25
N LEU A 534 -0.61 8.63 21.01
CA LEU A 534 -0.57 9.91 20.29
C LEU A 534 -1.81 10.77 20.52
N GLN A 535 -2.90 10.21 21.06
CA GLN A 535 -4.15 10.95 21.26
C GLN A 535 -3.93 12.19 22.12
N GLY A 536 -4.43 13.33 21.63
CA GLY A 536 -4.25 14.62 22.28
C GLY A 536 -2.96 15.38 21.92
N ASN A 537 -2.08 14.82 21.07
CA ASN A 537 -0.91 15.56 20.59
C ASN A 537 -1.35 16.68 19.63
N ALA A 538 -1.23 17.93 20.05
CA ALA A 538 -1.66 19.07 19.24
C ALA A 538 -0.69 19.41 18.10
N ALA A 539 0.60 19.10 18.25
CA ALA A 539 1.62 19.42 17.26
C ALA A 539 1.65 18.40 16.10
N LEU A 540 1.41 17.13 16.41
CA LEU A 540 1.34 16.04 15.45
C LEU A 540 0.22 15.06 15.85
N PRO A 541 -1.05 15.41 15.57
CA PRO A 541 -2.19 14.58 15.96
C PRO A 541 -2.18 13.23 15.24
N PRO A 542 -2.75 12.17 15.86
CA PRO A 542 -2.77 10.84 15.28
C PRO A 542 -3.54 10.83 13.96
N SER A 543 -2.97 10.15 12.98
CA SER A 543 -3.55 9.94 11.66
C SER A 543 -3.16 8.54 11.14
N PRO A 544 -3.91 7.97 10.17
CA PRO A 544 -3.58 6.65 9.63
C PRO A 544 -2.17 6.58 9.05
N HIS A 545 -1.75 7.61 8.31
CA HIS A 545 -0.42 7.65 7.70
C HIS A 545 0.68 7.85 8.74
N LEU A 546 0.46 8.60 9.83
CA LEU A 546 1.44 8.75 10.91
C LEU A 546 1.66 7.44 11.65
N VAL A 547 0.58 6.77 12.09
CA VAL A 547 0.68 5.48 12.78
C VAL A 547 1.35 4.44 11.87
N LYS A 548 0.96 4.40 10.60
CA LYS A 548 1.62 3.56 9.59
C LYS A 548 3.11 3.89 9.45
N ALA A 549 3.50 5.17 9.37
CA ALA A 549 4.90 5.58 9.29
C ALA A 549 5.70 5.13 10.52
N LEU A 550 5.15 5.30 11.73
CA LEU A 550 5.82 4.94 12.97
C LEU A 550 6.06 3.42 13.07
N LEU A 551 5.07 2.59 12.75
CA LEU A 551 5.24 1.13 12.75
C LEU A 551 6.27 0.66 11.70
N ILE A 552 6.25 1.26 10.51
CA ILE A 552 7.24 1.00 9.45
C ILE A 552 8.64 1.44 9.90
N HIS A 553 8.73 2.59 10.57
CA HIS A 553 9.99 3.11 11.09
C HIS A 553 10.56 2.21 12.19
N ALA A 554 9.73 1.78 13.14
CA ALA A 554 10.06 0.81 14.18
C ALA A 554 10.62 -0.49 13.57
N ALA A 555 9.98 -1.01 12.52
CA ALA A 555 10.47 -2.16 11.80
C ALA A 555 11.88 -1.93 11.21
N GLN A 556 12.14 -0.76 10.59
CA GLN A 556 13.45 -0.43 10.04
C GLN A 556 14.56 -0.32 11.09
N ILE A 557 14.26 0.26 12.26
CA ILE A 557 15.26 0.42 13.32
C ILE A 557 15.54 -0.91 14.04
N SER A 558 14.54 -1.78 14.19
CA SER A 558 14.66 -3.07 14.87
C SER A 558 15.17 -4.20 13.96
N SER A 559 15.20 -3.99 12.64
CA SER A 559 15.60 -5.00 11.65
C SER A 559 16.94 -4.67 10.96
N PRO A 560 17.65 -5.67 10.42
CA PRO A 560 18.81 -5.42 9.58
C PRO A 560 18.42 -4.72 8.27
N GLU A 561 19.40 -4.18 7.55
CA GLU A 561 19.15 -3.65 6.22
C GLU A 561 18.91 -4.81 5.24
N PHE A 562 17.71 -4.85 4.68
CA PHE A 562 17.33 -5.84 3.67
C PHE A 562 17.72 -5.39 2.26
N THR A 563 18.18 -6.34 1.46
CA THR A 563 18.36 -6.18 0.01
C THR A 563 17.01 -5.96 -0.69
N PRO A 564 16.98 -5.42 -1.93
CA PRO A 564 15.73 -5.24 -2.68
C PRO A 564 14.92 -6.53 -2.87
N VAL A 565 15.58 -7.69 -2.90
CA VAL A 565 14.93 -9.00 -2.97
C VAL A 565 14.30 -9.35 -1.63
N GLU A 566 15.05 -9.25 -0.54
CA GLU A 566 14.57 -9.56 0.82
C GLU A 566 13.40 -8.65 1.24
N ARG A 567 13.40 -7.38 0.82
CA ARG A 567 12.31 -6.43 1.09
C ARG A 567 10.96 -6.86 0.53
N LYS A 568 10.93 -7.66 -0.56
CA LYS A 568 9.67 -8.22 -1.07
C LYS A 568 9.00 -9.14 -0.04
N TYR A 569 9.77 -9.72 0.88
CA TYR A 569 9.28 -10.68 1.87
C TYR A 569 9.14 -10.05 3.24
N HIS A 570 10.16 -9.29 3.66
CA HIS A 570 10.21 -8.67 4.99
C HIS A 570 9.52 -7.32 5.06
N GLY A 571 9.23 -6.68 3.91
CA GLY A 571 8.88 -5.27 3.89
C GLY A 571 9.99 -4.44 4.52
N SER A 572 9.62 -3.62 5.50
CA SER A 572 10.56 -2.84 6.32
C SER A 572 11.12 -3.62 7.51
N GLY A 573 10.63 -4.84 7.75
CA GLY A 573 11.05 -5.72 8.84
C GLY A 573 9.98 -5.98 9.89
N LEU A 574 10.43 -6.46 11.04
CA LEU A 574 9.59 -6.77 12.20
C LEU A 574 9.75 -5.65 13.24
N PRO A 575 8.68 -4.92 13.61
CA PRO A 575 8.73 -4.04 14.76
C PRO A 575 8.77 -4.89 16.05
N SER A 576 9.76 -4.65 16.91
CA SER A 576 10.00 -5.50 18.08
C SER A 576 8.93 -5.34 19.17
N ASN A 577 8.56 -4.11 19.51
CA ASN A 577 7.46 -3.79 20.43
C ASN A 577 6.94 -2.36 20.20
N VAL A 578 5.91 -1.95 20.95
CA VAL A 578 5.31 -0.61 20.83
C VAL A 578 6.21 0.52 21.35
N LEU A 579 7.17 0.25 22.24
CA LEU A 579 8.12 1.27 22.71
C LEU A 579 9.11 1.64 21.60
N ASP A 580 9.57 0.69 20.79
CA ASP A 580 10.40 0.96 19.60
C ASP A 580 9.68 1.90 18.58
N VAL A 581 8.35 2.02 18.69
CA VAL A 581 7.54 2.89 17.82
C VAL A 581 7.59 4.36 18.26
N LEU A 582 7.90 4.62 19.54
CA LEU A 582 7.69 5.94 20.15
C LEU A 582 8.89 6.47 20.96
N TYR A 583 9.87 5.62 21.27
CA TYR A 583 10.98 5.92 22.15
C TYR A 583 12.32 5.48 21.55
N ASP A 584 13.34 6.30 21.77
CA ASP A 584 14.71 6.04 21.36
C ASP A 584 15.43 5.13 22.36
N ARG A 585 16.40 4.38 21.83
CA ARG A 585 17.52 3.88 22.63
C ARG A 585 18.51 5.02 22.89
N ASP A 586 19.36 4.87 23.91
CA ASP A 586 20.38 5.89 24.24
C ASP A 586 21.35 6.18 23.07
N ASP A 587 21.57 5.21 22.18
CA ASP A 587 22.44 5.32 21.00
C ASP A 587 21.77 5.87 19.74
N SER A 588 20.54 6.37 19.87
CA SER A 588 19.74 6.92 18.79
C SER A 588 19.08 8.25 19.16
N PHE A 589 18.84 9.08 18.15
CA PHE A 589 18.13 10.35 18.29
C PHE A 589 17.14 10.55 17.16
N THR A 590 15.86 10.58 17.48
CA THR A 590 14.75 10.57 16.53
C THR A 590 13.92 11.85 16.59
N LEU A 591 13.76 12.48 15.42
CA LEU A 591 12.86 13.62 15.22
C LEU A 591 11.72 13.25 14.28
N ALA A 592 10.51 13.59 14.68
CA ALA A 592 9.29 13.50 13.88
C ALA A 592 8.85 14.90 13.42
N PHE A 593 8.41 15.02 12.18
CA PHE A 593 8.02 16.28 11.55
C PHE A 593 6.67 16.14 10.86
N GLU A 594 5.88 17.22 10.86
CA GLU A 594 4.79 17.40 9.92
C GLU A 594 5.14 18.45 8.85
N ALA A 595 5.38 17.99 7.62
CA ALA A 595 5.53 18.89 6.50
C ALA A 595 4.17 19.15 5.85
N HIS A 596 3.82 20.42 5.63
CA HIS A 596 2.63 20.82 4.88
C HIS A 596 3.09 21.29 3.50
N LEU A 597 2.85 20.47 2.48
CA LEU A 597 3.40 20.69 1.14
C LEU A 597 2.28 20.98 0.14
N THR A 598 2.43 22.06 -0.62
CA THR A 598 1.59 22.34 -1.79
C THR A 598 2.36 21.96 -3.06
N PRO A 599 1.84 21.04 -3.89
CA PRO A 599 2.57 20.57 -5.07
C PRO A 599 2.99 21.68 -6.04
N GLY A 600 4.23 21.61 -6.53
CA GLY A 600 4.72 22.44 -7.64
C GLY A 600 4.92 23.94 -7.37
N ARG A 601 4.84 24.39 -6.11
CA ARG A 601 5.07 25.80 -5.73
C ARG A 601 6.18 26.00 -4.69
N MET A 602 6.24 25.10 -3.70
CA MET A 602 7.08 25.27 -2.52
C MET A 602 7.89 24.01 -2.25
N ARG A 603 9.08 24.21 -1.68
CA ARG A 603 9.84 23.17 -0.98
C ARG A 603 9.75 23.45 0.52
N TRP A 604 9.67 22.38 1.31
CA TRP A 604 9.77 22.44 2.75
C TRP A 604 11.21 22.11 3.16
N ARG A 605 11.81 22.90 4.05
CA ARG A 605 13.17 22.70 4.52
C ARG A 605 13.28 22.99 6.01
N LYS A 606 13.95 22.09 6.74
CA LYS A 606 14.38 22.28 8.13
C LYS A 606 15.90 22.37 8.19
N THR A 607 16.41 23.54 8.58
CA THR A 607 17.84 23.83 8.74
C THR A 607 18.04 24.94 9.78
N PRO A 608 19.14 24.98 10.57
CA PRO A 608 20.15 23.93 10.71
C PRO A 608 19.59 22.70 11.43
N TYR A 609 19.75 21.51 10.84
CA TYR A 609 19.30 20.25 11.43
C TYR A 609 20.22 19.87 12.60
N PRO A 610 19.68 19.57 13.81
CA PRO A 610 20.49 19.28 14.98
C PRO A 610 21.08 17.86 14.87
N VAL A 611 22.39 17.79 14.68
CA VAL A 611 23.13 16.52 14.65
C VAL A 611 23.86 16.35 15.99
N PRO A 612 23.69 15.21 16.70
CA PRO A 612 24.40 14.93 17.94
C PRO A 612 25.93 14.95 17.74
N GLN A 613 26.67 15.55 18.69
CA GLN A 613 28.12 15.68 18.54
C GLN A 613 28.87 14.34 18.57
N ALA A 614 28.30 13.32 19.23
CA ALA A 614 28.77 11.94 19.22
C ALA A 614 28.84 11.36 17.79
N LEU A 615 28.00 11.86 16.89
CA LEU A 615 27.96 11.46 15.47
C LEU A 615 28.86 12.33 14.59
N LEU A 616 29.64 13.27 15.15
CA LEU A 616 30.52 14.19 14.41
C LEU A 616 32.01 14.07 14.83
N PRO A 617 32.60 12.85 14.89
CA PRO A 617 34.01 12.71 15.21
C PRO A 617 34.88 13.40 14.16
N GLY A 618 35.73 14.33 14.59
CA GLY A 618 36.57 15.13 13.68
C GLY A 618 35.77 16.04 12.74
N GLY A 619 34.53 16.40 13.08
CA GLY A 619 33.68 17.31 12.30
C GLY A 619 32.96 16.67 11.10
N LYS A 620 33.06 15.36 10.92
CA LYS A 620 32.38 14.61 9.86
C LYS A 620 31.26 13.76 10.43
N PHE A 621 30.10 13.72 9.77
CA PHE A 621 29.01 12.86 10.20
C PHE A 621 29.36 11.39 9.99
N ARG A 622 29.54 10.66 11.08
CA ARG A 622 29.76 9.21 11.12
C ARG A 622 28.64 8.57 11.92
N GLY A 623 27.71 7.97 11.21
CA GLY A 623 26.49 7.38 11.80
C GLY A 623 25.63 6.72 10.74
N GLU A 624 24.47 6.27 11.18
CA GLU A 624 23.40 5.79 10.33
C GLU A 624 22.25 6.78 10.33
N VAL A 625 21.68 7.04 9.14
CA VAL A 625 20.49 7.86 8.95
C VAL A 625 19.37 6.97 8.46
N ILE A 626 18.25 6.94 9.19
CA ILE A 626 17.06 6.15 8.88
C ILE A 626 15.89 7.12 8.74
N ILE A 627 15.21 7.08 7.61
CA ILE A 627 14.11 7.97 7.29
C ILE A 627 12.89 7.14 6.90
N THR A 628 11.75 7.46 7.52
CA THR A 628 10.44 7.01 7.05
C THR A 628 9.56 8.21 6.84
N ALA A 629 8.90 8.31 5.69
CA ALA A 629 7.84 9.27 5.49
C ALA A 629 6.60 8.58 4.96
N ALA A 630 5.43 8.99 5.45
CA ALA A 630 4.15 8.57 4.89
C ALA A 630 3.21 9.77 4.76
N TYR A 631 2.39 9.74 3.72
CA TYR A 631 1.46 10.81 3.38
C TYR A 631 0.23 10.26 2.67
N ALA A 632 -0.81 11.08 2.58
CA ALA A 632 -2.07 10.74 1.93
C ALA A 632 -2.22 11.48 0.58
N PRO A 633 -1.52 11.07 -0.51
CA PRO A 633 -1.71 11.70 -1.82
C PRO A 633 -3.13 11.49 -2.35
N PRO A 634 -3.65 12.37 -3.23
CA PRO A 634 -4.89 12.10 -3.94
C PRO A 634 -4.79 10.76 -4.67
N LEU A 635 -5.86 9.98 -4.59
CA LEU A 635 -5.99 8.67 -5.19
C LEU A 635 -7.17 8.68 -6.15
N ASN A 636 -6.98 8.13 -7.35
CA ASN A 636 -8.04 8.13 -8.36
C ASN A 636 -7.96 6.90 -9.25
N GLY A 637 -8.87 5.93 -8.99
CA GLY A 637 -8.93 4.65 -9.70
C GLY A 637 -9.18 4.78 -11.20
N ASN A 638 -9.68 5.93 -11.66
CA ASN A 638 -9.89 6.20 -13.09
C ASN A 638 -8.57 6.31 -13.87
N TYR A 639 -7.43 6.49 -13.20
CA TYR A 639 -6.12 6.58 -13.85
C TYR A 639 -5.33 5.27 -13.87
N GLY A 640 -5.93 4.13 -13.48
CA GLY A 640 -5.31 2.80 -13.57
C GLY A 640 -3.94 2.74 -12.89
N ALA A 641 -2.89 2.44 -13.66
CA ALA A 641 -1.50 2.41 -13.17
C ALA A 641 -1.00 3.74 -12.57
N GLU A 642 -1.68 4.86 -12.83
CA GLU A 642 -1.37 6.14 -12.18
C GLU A 642 -2.38 6.48 -11.07
N TYR A 643 -2.84 5.47 -10.34
CA TYR A 643 -3.76 5.61 -9.21
C TYR A 643 -3.30 6.64 -8.19
N ILE A 644 -2.00 6.63 -7.85
CA ILE A 644 -1.38 7.56 -6.91
C ILE A 644 -0.98 8.85 -7.65
N ARG A 645 -1.54 9.98 -7.23
CA ARG A 645 -1.52 11.22 -8.05
C ARG A 645 -0.48 12.25 -7.65
N ALA A 646 0.16 12.08 -6.51
CA ALA A 646 1.25 12.94 -6.04
C ALA A 646 2.41 12.11 -5.50
N ASN A 647 3.64 12.63 -5.65
CA ASN A 647 4.86 12.04 -5.12
C ASN A 647 5.62 13.03 -4.24
N LEU A 648 6.07 12.55 -3.09
CA LEU A 648 7.03 13.18 -2.21
C LEU A 648 8.47 12.88 -2.62
N GLU A 649 9.26 13.92 -2.86
CA GLU A 649 10.72 13.85 -2.94
C GLU A 649 11.31 14.35 -1.61
N LEU A 650 11.98 13.47 -0.87
CA LEU A 650 12.52 13.73 0.48
C LEU A 650 14.00 13.38 0.52
N ASN A 651 14.82 14.29 1.05
CA ASN A 651 16.25 14.12 1.21
C ASN A 651 16.75 14.67 2.55
N TRP A 652 17.65 13.95 3.21
CA TRP A 652 18.52 14.46 4.26
C TRP A 652 19.92 14.73 3.70
N GLY A 653 20.55 15.82 4.12
CA GLY A 653 21.83 16.26 3.58
C GLY A 653 22.26 17.58 4.21
N PHE A 654 22.93 18.44 3.44
CA PHE A 654 23.41 19.72 3.93
C PHE A 654 23.23 20.84 2.92
N VAL A 655 23.18 22.07 3.42
CA VAL A 655 23.18 23.31 2.64
C VAL A 655 24.61 23.83 2.54
N GLU A 656 24.98 24.29 1.34
CA GLU A 656 26.28 24.91 1.03
C GLU A 656 26.03 25.95 -0.07
N ASP A 657 26.46 27.20 0.14
CA ASP A 657 26.28 28.32 -0.80
C ASP A 657 24.80 28.53 -1.23
N GLY A 658 23.85 28.23 -0.35
CA GLY A 658 22.41 28.29 -0.62
C GLY A 658 21.84 27.13 -1.46
N GLY A 659 22.70 26.26 -1.98
CA GLY A 659 22.35 24.98 -2.61
C GLY A 659 22.09 23.89 -1.56
N PHE A 660 21.31 22.87 -1.92
CA PHE A 660 21.08 21.70 -1.06
C PHE A 660 21.71 20.46 -1.71
N ASN A 661 22.59 19.79 -0.96
CA ASN A 661 23.27 18.58 -1.36
C ASN A 661 22.66 17.38 -0.62
N GLY A 662 21.84 16.59 -1.34
CA GLY A 662 21.21 15.39 -0.81
C GLY A 662 22.22 14.27 -0.54
N ARG A 663 22.06 13.55 0.57
CA ARG A 663 22.91 12.42 0.97
C ARG A 663 22.13 11.15 1.27
N VAL A 664 20.86 11.28 1.67
CA VAL A 664 19.94 10.17 1.91
C VAL A 664 18.59 10.53 1.28
N PRO A 665 18.19 9.86 0.18
CA PRO A 665 18.95 8.85 -0.55
C PRO A 665 20.15 9.48 -1.28
N TRP A 666 21.13 8.67 -1.68
CA TRP A 666 22.32 9.22 -2.35
C TRP A 666 22.07 9.43 -3.85
N ASP A 667 22.55 10.55 -4.39
CA ASP A 667 22.46 10.85 -5.83
C ASP A 667 23.30 9.84 -6.64
N GLY A 668 22.64 9.06 -7.51
CA GLY A 668 23.28 8.03 -8.34
C GLY A 668 23.10 6.58 -7.85
N GLU A 669 22.44 6.35 -6.73
CA GLU A 669 21.97 5.01 -6.34
C GLU A 669 20.91 4.47 -7.31
N LYS A 670 20.87 3.14 -7.50
CA LYS A 670 19.88 2.50 -8.36
C LYS A 670 18.47 2.80 -7.84
N GLY A 671 17.67 3.51 -8.64
CA GLY A 671 16.32 3.93 -8.25
C GLY A 671 16.21 5.39 -7.75
N SER A 672 17.34 6.09 -7.49
CA SER A 672 17.32 7.53 -7.17
C SER A 672 17.48 8.42 -8.41
N THR A 673 18.10 7.91 -9.47
CA THR A 673 18.31 8.60 -10.77
C THR A 673 18.08 7.62 -11.94
N GLY A 674 17.82 8.11 -13.16
CA GLY A 674 17.61 7.27 -14.36
C GLY A 674 16.21 7.38 -14.99
N LEU A 675 15.84 6.42 -15.84
CA LEU A 675 14.50 6.35 -16.48
C LEU A 675 13.40 6.24 -15.42
N GLU A 676 12.23 6.86 -15.65
CA GLU A 676 11.13 6.86 -14.67
C GLU A 676 10.72 5.44 -14.28
N ILE A 677 10.70 4.50 -15.24
CA ILE A 677 10.39 3.09 -14.97
C ILE A 677 11.34 2.47 -13.94
N GLN A 678 12.65 2.76 -14.01
CA GLN A 678 13.64 2.28 -13.04
C GLN A 678 13.47 2.95 -11.67
N GLN A 679 13.06 4.21 -11.62
CA GLN A 679 12.73 4.91 -10.36
C GLN A 679 11.42 4.39 -9.73
N VAL A 680 10.48 3.92 -10.55
CA VAL A 680 9.25 3.26 -10.08
C VAL A 680 9.57 1.86 -9.58
N GLU A 681 10.24 1.05 -10.40
CA GLU A 681 10.61 -0.36 -10.14
C GLU A 681 11.55 -0.52 -8.94
N HIS A 682 12.49 0.40 -8.74
CA HIS A 682 13.53 0.26 -7.74
C HIS A 682 13.48 1.32 -6.64
N GLY A 683 12.92 2.50 -6.91
CA GLY A 683 12.89 3.64 -5.98
C GLY A 683 11.53 3.87 -5.30
N GLY A 684 10.49 3.14 -5.68
CA GLY A 684 9.14 3.36 -5.15
C GLY A 684 8.67 4.80 -5.41
N LYS A 685 9.01 5.38 -6.56
CA LYS A 685 8.78 6.80 -6.85
C LYS A 685 7.36 7.23 -6.58
N TRP A 686 6.33 6.46 -6.90
CA TRP A 686 4.94 6.87 -6.61
C TRP A 686 4.37 6.29 -5.32
N SER A 687 5.14 5.52 -4.54
CA SER A 687 4.71 5.00 -3.24
C SER A 687 4.39 6.14 -2.26
N PRO A 688 3.27 6.07 -1.50
CA PRO A 688 2.94 7.04 -0.46
C PRO A 688 3.73 6.81 0.83
N VAL A 689 4.54 5.74 0.89
CA VAL A 689 5.53 5.51 1.93
C VAL A 689 6.92 5.57 1.31
N LYS A 690 7.80 6.37 1.92
CA LYS A 690 9.23 6.45 1.59
C LYS A 690 10.03 5.88 2.75
N THR A 691 10.89 4.91 2.47
CA THR A 691 11.83 4.33 3.42
C THR A 691 13.24 4.49 2.88
N GLN A 692 14.10 5.17 3.61
CA GLN A 692 15.49 5.39 3.22
C GLN A 692 16.40 5.08 4.41
N ARG A 693 17.54 4.44 4.14
CA ARG A 693 18.50 4.04 5.15
C ARG A 693 19.89 4.12 4.56
N ARG A 694 20.84 4.71 5.28
CA ARG A 694 22.23 4.83 4.83
C ARG A 694 23.20 4.88 6.00
N VAL A 695 24.28 4.10 5.89
CA VAL A 695 25.40 4.07 6.84
C VAL A 695 26.58 4.86 6.27
N PHE A 696 27.16 5.74 7.08
CA PHE A 696 28.33 6.54 6.75
C PHE A 696 29.52 6.18 7.64
N ALA A 697 30.11 4.99 7.43
CA ALA A 697 31.18 4.45 8.27
C ALA A 697 32.49 5.27 8.24
N GLU A 698 32.83 5.82 7.06
CA GLU A 698 34.04 6.64 6.82
C GLU A 698 33.82 8.14 7.12
N GLY A 699 32.62 8.51 7.54
CA GLY A 699 32.23 9.90 7.76
C GLY A 699 31.93 10.67 6.47
N ILE A 700 31.02 11.64 6.53
CA ILE A 700 30.78 12.61 5.45
C ILE A 700 30.95 14.04 5.95
N GLN A 701 31.62 14.86 5.16
CA GLN A 701 31.75 16.29 5.43
C GLN A 701 30.40 16.97 5.20
N GLY A 702 29.94 17.75 6.17
CA GLY A 702 28.80 18.66 6.00
C GLY A 702 29.24 19.97 5.34
N GLY A 703 28.27 20.72 4.81
CA GLY A 703 28.44 22.11 4.37
C GLY A 703 28.24 23.09 5.53
N ASP A 704 27.64 24.24 5.22
CA ASP A 704 27.33 25.30 6.20
C ASP A 704 26.38 24.83 7.30
N ALA A 705 25.38 24.01 6.94
CA ALA A 705 24.41 23.46 7.88
C ALA A 705 23.79 22.16 7.36
N TRP A 706 23.57 21.19 8.27
CA TRP A 706 22.73 20.03 7.96
C TRP A 706 21.28 20.46 7.72
N ALA A 707 20.56 19.70 6.89
CA ALA A 707 19.20 20.02 6.51
C ALA A 707 18.38 18.78 6.11
N LEU A 708 17.08 18.88 6.33
CA LEU A 708 16.07 17.97 5.79
C LEU A 708 15.22 18.76 4.79
N GLN A 709 15.05 18.25 3.57
CA GLN A 709 14.31 18.93 2.51
C GLN A 709 13.30 18.00 1.85
N ALA A 710 12.07 18.49 1.71
CA ALA A 710 10.99 17.80 1.03
C ALA A 710 10.35 18.70 -0.04
N LYS A 711 9.91 18.11 -1.15
CA LYS A 711 9.05 18.78 -2.14
C LYS A 711 8.08 17.78 -2.74
N MET A 712 7.00 18.29 -3.33
CA MET A 712 5.96 17.44 -3.90
C MET A 712 5.69 17.75 -5.37
N VAL A 713 5.54 16.69 -6.16
CA VAL A 713 5.21 16.73 -7.59
C VAL A 713 3.91 15.97 -7.85
N GLN A 714 3.14 16.41 -8.85
CA GLN A 714 1.86 15.79 -9.23
C GLN A 714 1.92 15.17 -10.62
N ARG A 715 1.07 14.18 -10.88
CA ARG A 715 0.79 13.67 -12.24
C ARG A 715 0.13 14.74 -13.12
N ALA A 716 0.12 14.55 -14.44
CA ALA A 716 -0.65 15.43 -15.34
C ALA A 716 -2.15 15.19 -15.16
N PHE A 717 -2.95 16.23 -15.43
CA PHE A 717 -4.41 16.25 -15.26
C PHE A 717 -4.89 16.11 -13.80
N GLU A 718 -3.98 16.17 -12.83
CA GLU A 718 -4.39 16.27 -11.43
C GLU A 718 -4.82 17.70 -11.11
N LEU A 719 -5.95 17.83 -10.42
CA LEU A 719 -6.35 19.12 -9.88
C LEU A 719 -5.33 19.55 -8.82
N LYS A 720 -5.02 20.84 -8.78
CA LYS A 720 -4.20 21.37 -7.69
C LYS A 720 -5.07 21.34 -6.44
N PRO A 721 -4.67 20.66 -5.36
CA PRO A 721 -5.43 20.67 -4.12
C PRO A 721 -5.49 22.11 -3.59
N ASP A 722 -6.64 22.46 -3.01
CA ASP A 722 -6.81 23.74 -2.33
C ASP A 722 -6.04 23.76 -1.00
N ASP A 723 -5.90 22.59 -0.35
CA ASP A 723 -5.19 22.42 0.91
C ASP A 723 -3.78 21.84 0.75
N ALA A 724 -2.90 22.20 1.68
CA ALA A 724 -1.57 21.61 1.76
C ALA A 724 -1.65 20.15 2.24
N MET A 725 -0.86 19.28 1.61
CA MET A 725 -0.80 17.88 2.01
C MET A 725 0.09 17.72 3.23
N ARG A 726 -0.44 17.04 4.25
CA ARG A 726 0.29 16.70 5.46
C ARG A 726 1.14 15.46 5.20
N VAL A 727 2.42 15.55 5.57
CA VAL A 727 3.40 14.48 5.43
C VAL A 727 4.03 14.24 6.81
N ALA A 728 3.88 13.04 7.34
CA ALA A 728 4.62 12.60 8.51
C ALA A 728 6.02 12.15 8.08
N ILE A 729 7.07 12.73 8.65
CA ILE A 729 8.46 12.37 8.38
C ILE A 729 9.14 12.03 9.71
N ILE A 730 9.77 10.87 9.81
CA ILE A 730 10.48 10.39 10.99
C ILE A 730 11.93 10.15 10.58
N VAL A 731 12.87 10.73 11.32
CA VAL A 731 14.30 10.64 11.04
C VAL A 731 15.03 10.23 12.31
N THR A 732 15.68 9.07 12.28
CA THR A 732 16.60 8.61 13.32
C THR A 732 18.04 8.77 12.88
N LEU A 733 18.85 9.39 13.73
CA LEU A 733 20.30 9.34 13.65
C LEU A 733 20.82 8.35 14.70
N ARG A 734 21.59 7.34 14.29
CA ARG A 734 22.07 6.26 15.16
C ARG A 734 23.58 6.08 15.08
N SER A 735 24.22 5.79 16.20
CA SER A 735 25.66 5.47 16.22
C SER A 735 25.94 4.10 15.60
N LEU A 736 27.17 3.90 15.12
CA LEU A 736 27.60 2.61 14.53
C LEU A 736 28.23 1.67 15.58
N ASP A 737 28.63 2.23 16.71
CA ASP A 737 29.34 1.59 17.83
C ASP A 737 28.51 1.53 19.11
N GLY A 738 27.27 2.03 19.09
CA GLY A 738 26.37 1.99 20.24
C GLY A 738 26.69 3.04 21.31
N ASP A 739 27.26 4.19 20.94
CA ASP A 739 27.56 5.29 21.85
C ASP A 739 26.26 5.79 22.55
N PRO A 740 26.11 5.60 23.87
CA PRO A 740 24.89 5.97 24.60
C PRO A 740 24.72 7.49 24.77
N ASN A 741 25.68 8.31 24.33
CA ASN A 741 25.58 9.76 24.43
C ASN A 741 24.81 10.39 23.25
N VAL A 742 24.42 9.61 22.23
CA VAL A 742 23.76 10.14 21.03
C VAL A 742 22.46 10.85 21.39
N HIS A 743 21.59 10.22 22.21
CA HIS A 743 20.32 10.83 22.57
C HIS A 743 20.51 12.15 23.33
N SER A 744 21.28 12.12 24.43
CA SER A 744 21.49 13.28 25.29
C SER A 744 22.17 14.44 24.56
N GLN A 745 23.14 14.17 23.68
CA GLN A 745 23.77 15.20 22.85
C GLN A 745 22.88 15.66 21.71
N GLY A 746 21.96 14.82 21.22
CA GLY A 746 20.90 15.22 20.30
C GLY A 746 19.94 16.23 20.91
N ILE A 747 19.53 16.01 22.18
CA ILE A 747 18.76 16.99 22.95
C ILE A 747 19.53 18.31 23.10
N GLN A 748 20.82 18.26 23.43
CA GLN A 748 21.66 19.46 23.54
C GLN A 748 21.76 20.22 22.20
N ALA A 749 21.99 19.51 21.09
CA ALA A 749 22.02 20.10 19.76
C ALA A 749 20.66 20.72 19.39
N LEU A 750 19.55 20.05 19.72
CA LEU A 750 18.21 20.56 19.49
C LEU A 750 17.91 21.78 20.38
N ASN A 751 18.40 21.83 21.63
CA ASN A 751 18.31 23.00 22.52
C ASN A 751 19.02 24.24 21.97
N ALA A 752 20.06 24.04 21.18
CA ALA A 752 20.76 25.14 20.50
C ALA A 752 19.99 25.67 19.28
N THR A 753 18.90 24.99 18.86
CA THR A 753 17.98 25.48 17.83
C THR A 753 16.82 26.26 18.45
N ASN A 754 16.18 27.11 17.65
CA ASN A 754 14.93 27.79 18.03
C ASN A 754 13.69 27.00 17.57
N TRP A 755 13.80 25.68 17.39
CA TRP A 755 12.68 24.86 16.90
C TRP A 755 11.66 24.61 18.02
N VAL A 756 10.40 24.91 17.72
CA VAL A 756 9.28 24.56 18.60
C VAL A 756 9.11 23.05 18.57
N ARG A 757 9.01 22.44 19.75
CA ARG A 757 9.02 20.99 19.90
C ARG A 757 8.15 20.51 21.05
N SER A 758 7.77 19.24 20.99
CA SER A 758 7.08 18.52 22.05
C SER A 758 7.45 17.04 21.99
N ASN A 759 7.15 16.28 23.03
CA ASN A 759 7.24 14.82 22.95
C ASN A 759 6.17 14.30 21.97
N LEU A 760 6.50 13.22 21.27
CA LEU A 760 5.57 12.52 20.39
C LEU A 760 4.50 11.76 21.19
N PRO A 761 4.85 10.79 22.06
CA PRO A 761 3.87 10.18 22.94
C PRO A 761 3.37 11.20 23.98
N VAL A 762 2.05 11.28 24.13
CA VAL A 762 1.38 12.02 25.22
C VAL A 762 1.27 11.15 26.48
N GLN A 763 1.27 9.82 26.30
CA GLN A 763 1.26 8.83 27.37
C GLN A 763 2.11 7.62 27.00
N VAL A 764 2.56 6.87 28.00
CA VAL A 764 3.28 5.61 27.80
C VAL A 764 2.25 4.55 27.35
N PRO A 765 2.49 3.85 26.21
CA PRO A 765 1.50 2.99 25.57
C PRO A 765 1.13 1.72 26.37
N VAL A 766 2.06 1.19 27.16
CA VAL A 766 1.87 -0.04 27.95
C VAL A 766 2.53 0.13 29.32
N GLN A 767 1.91 -0.44 30.36
CA GLN A 767 2.56 -0.57 31.66
C GLN A 767 3.61 -1.69 31.56
N ILE A 768 4.87 -1.36 31.84
CA ILE A 768 6.01 -2.28 31.81
C ILE A 768 6.01 -3.16 33.06
#